data_AF-A0A3P8ZJR1-F1
#
_entry.id   AF-A0A3P8ZJR1-F1
#
_cell.length_a   1.000
_cell.length_b   1.000
_cell.length_c   1.000
_cell.angle_alpha   90.00
_cell.angle_beta   90.00
_cell.angle_gamma   90.00
#
_symmetry.space_group_name_H-M   'P 1'
#
loop_
_entity.id
_entity.type
_entity.pdbx_description
1 polymer ?
#
loop_
_entity_poly.entity_id
_entity_poly.type
_entity_poly.pdbx_seq_one_letter_code
_entity_poly.pdbx_strand_id
1 'polypeptide(L)'
;LIRPGLEGFSCIVGLFSLKKCMRFNPNATVWVAKQRIMCTLSQSLKDVLNYGLFQPAMNGRDGKFLDEERLFMEYPQPIGTGVPSLEFRYKSRIYRLPHVNEKQIAKLHTKANLRKFMDYIQHHQIEKVSKLLERGLDPNYQDTETGETPLTFAAHLDNVVEIMKVLKNGGAHLDYRAKDGMTALHKAARSKNQVAMTTLLELGASTDYKDSRGLTALYHTAMVGGDPFCCELLLHEHASVCCQDENGWHEVHQACRNGHVQHLEHLLFYGADMSAQNASGNTALHICALYNQDNCARVLLVRGADKEVKNYNSQSPFQVAIIAGNFELAELIKNHKEADVVPFREAPTYSKRRRAPAPTSSSSSSLVAPRVLLRSNSDNNLTVNQGPSLDWSQPQGLHRGPQHAVVGTTTSRSLSPQLLQQMPGNPNGQRRKLYSAVPGRHFVVVHPYLPQAEGEITLYKNDRVKVLSIGEGGYWEGSARGQVGWFPAECVEEIPAKPSDERMPDRSDRRKLFRHYTVGSYDSFDASSDCVVEEKTVVLTKKENEGFGFVLRGAKADTPIEEFTPTPAFPALQYLESVDEGGVAWQAGLRTGDFLIEVNQENVVKVGHRQVVNMIRHAGNSLVIKVVTVSRNMDPEDTARKKGNPPHLFAVIRNGPHYLITTYLPQHPTNVRIVLCL
;
A
#
# COMPACT_ATOMS: atom_id res chain seq x y z
N LEU A 1 -36.12 -2.46 1.05
CA LEU A 1 -36.44 -2.73 -0.38
C LEU A 1 -35.55 -3.86 -0.87
N ILE A 2 -36.12 -5.06 -1.00
CA ILE A 2 -35.42 -6.28 -1.44
C ILE A 2 -35.39 -6.24 -2.96
N ARG A 3 -34.22 -6.21 -3.59
CA ARG A 3 -34.10 -6.42 -5.05
C ARG A 3 -34.39 -7.90 -5.35
N PRO A 4 -35.33 -8.23 -6.25
CA PRO A 4 -35.58 -9.59 -6.70
C PRO A 4 -34.55 -9.94 -7.78
N GLY A 5 -33.77 -11.02 -7.59
CA GLY A 5 -32.85 -11.47 -8.65
C GLY A 5 -31.64 -12.34 -8.28
N LEU A 6 -31.50 -12.85 -7.04
CA LEU A 6 -30.36 -13.72 -6.70
C LEU A 6 -30.84 -14.97 -5.98
N GLU A 7 -30.71 -16.13 -6.63
CA GLU A 7 -30.71 -17.46 -6.02
C GLU A 7 -29.75 -17.42 -4.82
N GLY A 8 -30.31 -17.32 -3.61
CA GLY A 8 -29.50 -17.21 -2.40
C GLY A 8 -29.75 -18.43 -1.56
N PHE A 9 -28.66 -19.02 -1.11
CA PHE A 9 -28.68 -20.24 -0.34
C PHE A 9 -28.96 -19.90 1.12
N SER A 10 -30.05 -20.43 1.68
CA SER A 10 -30.34 -20.29 3.10
C SER A 10 -29.54 -21.31 3.89
N CYS A 11 -28.88 -20.87 4.95
CA CYS A 11 -28.15 -21.73 5.87
C CYS A 11 -28.44 -21.30 7.30
N ILE A 12 -28.64 -22.28 8.19
CA ILE A 12 -28.70 -22.04 9.63
C ILE A 12 -27.27 -21.92 10.13
N VAL A 13 -26.93 -20.78 10.73
CA VAL A 13 -25.65 -20.56 11.40
C VAL A 13 -25.88 -20.68 12.90
N GLY A 14 -25.24 -21.67 13.52
CA GLY A 14 -25.23 -21.86 14.97
C GLY A 14 -24.08 -21.12 15.63
N LEU A 15 -24.35 -20.32 16.66
CA LEU A 15 -23.36 -19.70 17.55
C LEU A 15 -23.81 -19.93 19.00
N PHE A 16 -23.06 -20.72 19.75
CA PHE A 16 -23.47 -21.20 21.09
C PHE A 16 -24.87 -21.84 21.04
N SER A 17 -25.83 -21.34 21.85
CA SER A 17 -27.23 -21.78 21.89
C SER A 17 -28.14 -21.07 20.88
N LEU A 18 -27.63 -20.08 20.14
CA LEU A 18 -28.39 -19.33 19.13
C LEU A 18 -28.26 -19.97 17.75
N LYS A 19 -29.40 -20.11 17.07
CA LYS A 19 -29.47 -20.53 15.67
C LYS A 19 -30.11 -19.40 14.86
N LYS A 20 -29.43 -18.94 13.81
CA LYS A 20 -29.94 -17.88 12.93
C LYS A 20 -29.99 -18.38 11.49
N CYS A 21 -31.14 -18.26 10.84
CA CYS A 21 -31.25 -18.54 9.41
C CYS A 21 -30.76 -17.32 8.62
N MET A 22 -29.77 -17.51 7.75
CA MET A 22 -29.16 -16.45 6.95
C MET A 22 -29.08 -16.88 5.49
N ARG A 23 -29.31 -15.93 4.57
CA ARG A 23 -29.17 -16.15 3.13
C ARG A 23 -27.78 -15.69 2.70
N PHE A 24 -27.03 -16.55 2.04
CA PHE A 24 -25.70 -16.24 1.51
C PHE A 24 -25.71 -16.19 -0.02
N ASN A 25 -24.78 -15.41 -0.58
CA ASN A 25 -24.51 -15.41 -2.02
C ASN A 25 -23.55 -16.59 -2.32
N PRO A 26 -23.95 -17.60 -3.10
CA PRO A 26 -23.09 -18.75 -3.42
C PRO A 26 -21.81 -18.36 -4.16
N ASN A 27 -21.87 -17.27 -4.94
CA ASN A 27 -20.75 -16.76 -5.75
C ASN A 27 -19.82 -15.82 -4.98
N ALA A 28 -20.09 -15.57 -3.70
CA ALA A 28 -19.20 -14.80 -2.84
C ALA A 28 -18.23 -15.74 -2.08
N THR A 29 -17.09 -15.20 -1.67
CA THR A 29 -16.15 -15.94 -0.84
C THR A 29 -16.73 -16.21 0.55
N VAL A 30 -16.22 -17.24 1.22
CA VAL A 30 -16.57 -17.55 2.61
C VAL A 30 -16.27 -16.37 3.54
N TRP A 31 -15.22 -15.58 3.24
CA TRP A 31 -14.90 -14.33 3.92
C TRP A 31 -16.07 -13.33 3.91
N VAL A 32 -16.70 -13.11 2.74
CA VAL A 32 -17.87 -12.22 2.62
C VAL A 32 -19.05 -12.77 3.44
N ALA A 33 -19.26 -14.08 3.44
CA ALA A 33 -20.27 -14.72 4.28
C ALA A 33 -19.99 -14.50 5.78
N LYS A 34 -18.72 -14.65 6.21
CA LYS A 34 -18.27 -14.38 7.58
C LYS A 34 -18.49 -12.93 7.97
N GLN A 35 -18.14 -11.95 7.13
CA GLN A 35 -18.39 -10.53 7.39
C GLN A 35 -19.88 -10.25 7.60
N ARG A 36 -20.75 -10.83 6.75
CA ARG A 36 -22.20 -10.71 6.92
C ARG A 36 -22.68 -11.27 8.26
N ILE A 37 -22.15 -12.41 8.69
CA ILE A 37 -22.45 -12.99 10.02
C ILE A 37 -22.02 -12.00 11.09
N MET A 38 -20.79 -11.49 11.05
CA MET A 38 -20.26 -10.54 12.02
C MET A 38 -21.12 -9.28 12.15
N CYS A 39 -21.60 -8.70 11.05
CA CYS A 39 -22.51 -7.54 11.08
C CYS A 39 -23.92 -7.86 11.62
N THR A 40 -24.32 -9.13 11.57
CA THR A 40 -25.67 -9.58 11.91
C THR A 40 -25.77 -10.12 13.35
N LEU A 41 -24.63 -10.40 13.98
CA LEU A 41 -24.54 -10.83 15.38
C LEU A 41 -24.78 -9.63 16.30
N SER A 42 -25.79 -9.71 17.15
CA SER A 42 -26.08 -8.69 18.18
C SER A 42 -25.20 -8.83 19.43
N GLN A 43 -24.47 -9.94 19.56
CA GLN A 43 -23.59 -10.22 20.69
C GLN A 43 -22.17 -9.76 20.38
N SER A 44 -21.53 -9.11 21.36
CA SER A 44 -20.10 -8.80 21.30
C SER A 44 -19.29 -10.08 21.47
N LEU A 45 -18.77 -10.60 20.37
CA LEU A 45 -17.76 -11.65 20.41
C LEU A 45 -16.39 -11.02 20.70
N LYS A 46 -15.61 -11.65 21.58
CA LYS A 46 -14.19 -11.31 21.74
C LYS A 46 -13.41 -12.00 20.62
N ASP A 47 -12.44 -11.31 20.04
CA ASP A 47 -11.54 -11.86 19.01
C ASP A 47 -12.28 -12.43 17.79
N VAL A 48 -13.20 -11.63 17.25
CA VAL A 48 -14.15 -12.04 16.21
C VAL A 48 -13.47 -12.57 14.94
N LEU A 49 -12.28 -12.04 14.62
CA LEU A 49 -11.54 -12.43 13.42
C LEU A 49 -11.05 -13.89 13.47
N ASN A 50 -10.92 -14.47 14.67
CA ASN A 50 -10.55 -15.89 14.85
C ASN A 50 -11.76 -16.82 14.95
N TYR A 51 -12.98 -16.34 14.70
CA TYR A 51 -14.11 -17.22 14.40
C TYR A 51 -14.13 -17.58 12.90
N GLY A 52 -14.61 -18.78 12.60
CA GLY A 52 -14.75 -19.28 11.24
C GLY A 52 -16.06 -20.05 11.06
N LEU A 53 -16.49 -20.14 9.80
CA LEU A 53 -17.57 -21.04 9.42
C LEU A 53 -17.04 -22.48 9.44
N PHE A 54 -17.71 -23.33 10.21
CA PHE A 54 -17.39 -24.72 10.41
C PHE A 54 -18.52 -25.59 9.83
N GLN A 55 -18.14 -26.52 8.97
CA GLN A 55 -19.03 -27.57 8.47
C GLN A 55 -18.96 -28.75 9.43
N PRO A 56 -20.07 -29.10 10.12
CA PRO A 56 -20.11 -30.26 11.01
C PRO A 56 -19.84 -31.57 10.26
N ALA A 57 -19.41 -32.58 11.00
CA ALA A 57 -19.22 -33.92 10.44
C ALA A 57 -20.56 -34.47 9.94
N MET A 58 -20.62 -34.89 8.68
CA MET A 58 -21.82 -35.43 8.03
C MET A 58 -21.45 -36.60 7.13
N ASN A 59 -22.24 -37.67 7.17
CA ASN A 59 -22.11 -38.85 6.30
C ASN A 59 -20.68 -39.43 6.24
N GLY A 60 -20.02 -39.56 7.40
CA GLY A 60 -18.66 -40.10 7.51
C GLY A 60 -17.54 -39.17 7.05
N ARG A 61 -17.83 -37.91 6.70
CA ARG A 61 -16.81 -36.87 6.49
C ARG A 61 -16.55 -36.13 7.80
N ASP A 62 -15.28 -35.96 8.13
CA ASP A 62 -14.85 -35.16 9.28
C ASP A 62 -15.30 -33.70 9.15
N GLY A 63 -15.62 -33.08 10.29
CA GLY A 63 -15.94 -31.66 10.34
C GLY A 63 -14.70 -30.81 10.03
N LYS A 64 -14.90 -29.68 9.35
CA LYS A 64 -13.81 -28.79 8.91
C LYS A 64 -14.24 -27.33 8.89
N PHE A 65 -13.27 -26.44 9.10
CA PHE A 65 -13.46 -25.02 8.78
C PHE A 65 -13.47 -24.83 7.26
N LEU A 66 -14.33 -23.92 6.80
CA LEU A 66 -14.33 -23.45 5.43
C LEU A 66 -13.16 -22.48 5.24
N ASP A 67 -12.52 -22.56 4.08
CA ASP A 67 -11.42 -21.68 3.68
C ASP A 67 -12.00 -20.31 3.31
N GLU A 68 -11.49 -19.24 3.93
CA GLU A 68 -12.05 -17.89 3.81
C GLU A 68 -12.05 -17.36 2.37
N GLU A 69 -11.11 -17.81 1.54
CA GLU A 69 -10.94 -17.32 0.17
C GLU A 69 -11.68 -18.15 -0.90
N ARG A 70 -12.17 -19.34 -0.54
CA ARG A 70 -12.94 -20.15 -1.48
C ARG A 70 -14.36 -19.63 -1.64
N LEU A 71 -14.96 -19.88 -2.81
CA LEU A 71 -16.35 -19.53 -3.04
C LEU A 71 -17.26 -20.40 -2.17
N PHE A 72 -18.34 -19.80 -1.66
CA PHE A 72 -19.27 -20.52 -0.80
C PHE A 72 -19.91 -21.73 -1.52
N MET A 73 -20.15 -21.62 -2.84
CA MET A 73 -20.64 -22.71 -3.68
C MET A 73 -19.70 -23.93 -3.79
N GLU A 74 -18.40 -23.78 -3.49
CA GLU A 74 -17.46 -24.92 -3.44
C GLU A 74 -17.71 -25.86 -2.26
N TYR A 75 -18.58 -25.46 -1.33
CA TYR A 75 -18.99 -26.25 -0.18
C TYR A 75 -20.46 -26.69 -0.31
N PRO A 76 -20.78 -27.60 -1.26
CA PRO A 76 -22.14 -28.07 -1.44
C PRO A 76 -22.61 -28.75 -0.16
N GLN A 77 -23.74 -28.29 0.35
CA GLN A 77 -24.38 -28.93 1.49
C GLN A 77 -25.26 -30.08 1.00
N PRO A 78 -25.55 -31.09 1.86
CA PRO A 78 -26.40 -32.21 1.47
C PRO A 78 -27.79 -31.71 1.03
N ILE A 79 -28.29 -32.21 -0.11
CA ILE A 79 -29.60 -31.86 -0.70
C ILE A 79 -30.76 -32.54 0.07
N GLY A 80 -30.58 -32.81 1.37
CA GLY A 80 -31.60 -33.43 2.22
C GLY A 80 -32.78 -32.49 2.52
N THR A 81 -33.85 -33.03 3.10
CA THR A 81 -35.15 -32.37 3.38
C THR A 81 -35.08 -31.28 4.48
N GLY A 82 -34.15 -30.32 4.38
CA GLY A 82 -34.02 -29.23 5.35
C GLY A 82 -33.03 -28.14 4.92
N VAL A 83 -33.08 -27.00 5.62
CA VAL A 83 -32.10 -25.92 5.45
C VAL A 83 -30.76 -26.40 6.03
N PRO A 84 -29.67 -26.38 5.25
CA PRO A 84 -28.38 -26.84 5.70
C PRO A 84 -27.83 -25.98 6.84
N SER A 85 -26.98 -26.58 7.68
CA SER A 85 -26.47 -25.95 8.90
C SER A 85 -24.95 -25.87 8.92
N LEU A 86 -24.45 -24.67 9.20
CA LEU A 86 -23.05 -24.40 9.51
C LEU A 86 -22.95 -23.90 10.96
N GLU A 87 -21.80 -24.08 11.57
CA GLU A 87 -21.50 -23.54 12.90
C GLU A 87 -20.53 -22.37 12.76
N PHE A 88 -20.75 -21.28 13.50
CA PHE A 88 -19.79 -20.19 13.62
C PHE A 88 -18.99 -20.41 14.90
N ARG A 89 -17.76 -20.89 14.75
CA ARG A 89 -16.94 -21.39 15.86
C ARG A 89 -15.61 -20.68 15.95
N TYR A 90 -15.12 -20.56 17.17
CA TYR A 90 -13.74 -20.16 17.40
C TYR A 90 -12.78 -21.19 16.78
N LYS A 91 -11.75 -20.71 16.08
CA LYS A 91 -10.76 -21.55 15.40
C LYS A 91 -9.83 -22.22 16.40
N SER A 92 -10.29 -23.28 17.03
CA SER A 92 -9.45 -24.21 17.80
C SER A 92 -8.90 -25.32 16.91
N ARG A 93 -7.90 -26.04 17.40
CA ARG A 93 -7.37 -27.25 16.75
C ARG A 93 -8.49 -28.28 16.57
N ILE A 94 -8.57 -28.85 15.36
CA ILE A 94 -9.46 -29.96 15.04
C ILE A 94 -8.72 -31.27 15.35
N TYR A 95 -9.21 -32.01 16.34
CA TYR A 95 -8.67 -33.32 16.70
C TYR A 95 -9.37 -34.41 15.88
N ARG A 96 -8.60 -35.22 15.14
CA ARG A 96 -9.13 -36.32 14.32
C ARG A 96 -9.26 -37.65 15.06
N LEU A 97 -8.70 -37.77 16.26
CA LEU A 97 -8.72 -39.01 17.04
C LEU A 97 -10.02 -39.13 17.84
N PRO A 98 -10.67 -40.31 17.89
CA PRO A 98 -11.98 -40.49 18.53
C PRO A 98 -11.96 -40.43 20.08
N HIS A 99 -10.79 -40.47 20.72
CA HIS A 99 -10.66 -40.50 22.19
C HIS A 99 -9.73 -39.41 22.73
N VAL A 100 -10.13 -38.16 22.52
CA VAL A 100 -9.42 -37.02 23.10
C VAL A 100 -9.81 -36.87 24.57
N ASN A 101 -8.85 -37.03 25.48
CA ASN A 101 -9.08 -36.82 26.91
C ASN A 101 -9.06 -35.32 27.25
N GLU A 102 -10.24 -34.69 27.27
CA GLU A 102 -10.41 -33.25 27.52
C GLU A 102 -9.71 -32.77 28.80
N LYS A 103 -9.72 -33.58 29.87
CA LYS A 103 -9.06 -33.22 31.13
C LYS A 103 -7.54 -33.15 30.99
N GLN A 104 -6.95 -34.01 30.16
CA GLN A 104 -5.51 -33.98 29.89
C GLN A 104 -5.16 -32.78 29.01
N ILE A 105 -5.97 -32.48 28.01
CA ILE A 105 -5.81 -31.29 27.17
C ILE A 105 -5.92 -30.01 28.01
N ALA A 106 -6.92 -29.89 28.88
CA ALA A 106 -7.07 -28.72 29.76
C ALA A 106 -5.81 -28.46 30.61
N LYS A 107 -5.13 -29.52 31.08
CA LYS A 107 -3.86 -29.39 31.82
C LYS A 107 -2.71 -28.87 30.95
N LEU A 108 -2.75 -29.06 29.63
CA LEU A 108 -1.75 -28.50 28.71
C LEU A 108 -1.97 -27.00 28.47
N HIS A 109 -3.18 -26.50 28.65
CA HIS A 109 -3.57 -25.10 28.34
C HIS A 109 -3.51 -24.17 29.56
N THR A 110 -2.69 -24.49 30.56
CA THR A 110 -2.42 -23.54 31.65
C THR A 110 -1.56 -22.39 31.13
N LYS A 111 -1.74 -21.18 31.69
CA LYS A 111 -0.96 -19.98 31.30
C LYS A 111 0.55 -20.25 31.30
N ALA A 112 1.05 -20.99 32.29
CA ALA A 112 2.46 -21.36 32.39
C ALA A 112 2.93 -22.28 31.26
N ASN A 113 2.12 -23.28 30.88
CA ASN A 113 2.47 -24.20 29.79
C ASN A 113 2.43 -23.51 28.42
N LEU A 114 1.45 -22.63 28.18
CA LEU A 114 1.36 -21.85 26.95
C LEU A 114 2.55 -20.88 26.81
N ARG A 115 2.97 -20.22 27.90
CA ARG A 115 4.20 -19.41 27.90
C ARG A 115 5.43 -20.26 27.59
N LYS A 116 5.56 -21.40 28.28
CA LYS A 116 6.68 -22.33 28.07
C LYS A 116 6.74 -22.84 26.63
N PHE A 117 5.59 -23.04 25.98
CA PHE A 117 5.51 -23.42 24.59
C PHE A 117 6.06 -22.32 23.66
N MET A 118 5.72 -21.04 23.93
CA MET A 118 6.32 -19.90 23.22
C MET A 118 7.84 -19.82 23.43
N ASP A 119 8.32 -20.05 24.65
CA ASP A 119 9.76 -20.08 24.95
C ASP A 119 10.47 -21.19 24.15
N TYR A 120 9.85 -22.36 23.97
CA TYR A 120 10.41 -23.43 23.14
C TYR A 120 10.48 -23.04 21.67
N ILE A 121 9.52 -22.27 21.15
CA ILE A 121 9.55 -21.74 19.79
C ILE A 121 10.69 -20.70 19.66
N GLN A 122 10.79 -19.78 20.61
CA GLN A 122 11.83 -18.73 20.64
C GLN A 122 13.25 -19.31 20.62
N HIS A 123 13.48 -20.40 21.35
CA HIS A 123 14.80 -21.05 21.44
C HIS A 123 14.97 -22.21 20.44
N HIS A 124 14.12 -22.31 19.41
CA HIS A 124 14.17 -23.36 18.37
C HIS A 124 14.21 -24.81 18.89
N GLN A 125 13.51 -25.10 20.00
CA GLN A 125 13.46 -26.43 20.60
C GLN A 125 12.36 -27.30 19.94
N ILE A 126 12.55 -27.60 18.65
CA ILE A 126 11.56 -28.24 17.76
C ILE A 126 11.01 -29.55 18.35
N GLU A 127 11.87 -30.39 18.93
CA GLU A 127 11.47 -31.68 19.52
C GLU A 127 10.49 -31.51 20.68
N LYS A 128 10.70 -30.49 21.54
CA LYS A 128 9.81 -30.20 22.67
C LYS A 128 8.49 -29.61 22.20
N VAL A 129 8.52 -28.78 21.16
CA VAL A 129 7.33 -28.26 20.48
C VAL A 129 6.52 -29.42 19.90
N SER A 130 7.15 -30.29 19.12
CA SER A 130 6.52 -31.49 18.53
C SER A 130 5.88 -32.36 19.60
N LYS A 131 6.62 -32.67 20.68
CA LYS A 131 6.13 -33.51 21.78
C LYS A 131 4.91 -32.91 22.50
N LEU A 132 4.84 -31.59 22.67
CA LEU A 132 3.65 -30.94 23.25
C LEU A 132 2.46 -30.96 22.29
N LEU A 133 2.70 -30.78 20.99
CA LEU A 133 1.66 -30.88 19.96
C LEU A 133 1.13 -32.31 19.83
N GLU A 134 1.97 -33.33 19.92
CA GLU A 134 1.57 -34.75 19.94
C GLU A 134 0.71 -35.08 21.16
N ARG A 135 1.00 -34.47 22.33
CA ARG A 135 0.18 -34.61 23.54
C ARG A 135 -1.18 -33.89 23.45
N GLY A 136 -1.42 -33.13 22.40
CA GLY A 136 -2.69 -32.44 22.15
C GLY A 136 -2.73 -30.99 22.60
N LEU A 137 -1.59 -30.30 22.69
CA LEU A 137 -1.60 -28.83 22.86
C LEU A 137 -2.20 -28.17 21.60
N ASP A 138 -3.09 -27.20 21.78
CA ASP A 138 -3.65 -26.39 20.70
C ASP A 138 -2.75 -25.16 20.47
N PRO A 139 -2.08 -25.03 19.31
CA PRO A 139 -1.25 -23.88 19.01
C PRO A 139 -2.07 -22.63 18.58
N ASN A 140 -3.40 -22.70 18.53
CA ASN A 140 -4.26 -21.59 18.12
C ASN A 140 -4.69 -20.75 19.33
N TYR A 141 -3.74 -20.01 19.90
CA TYR A 141 -4.00 -19.09 21.00
C TYR A 141 -3.18 -17.81 20.84
N GLN A 142 -3.61 -16.76 21.54
CA GLN A 142 -2.87 -15.51 21.65
C GLN A 142 -2.14 -15.50 22.99
N ASP A 143 -0.83 -15.28 22.97
CA ASP A 143 -0.03 -15.08 24.17
C ASP A 143 -0.52 -13.85 24.94
N THR A 144 -0.57 -13.95 26.26
CA THR A 144 -1.19 -12.92 27.10
C THR A 144 -0.37 -11.63 27.19
N GLU A 145 0.94 -11.70 26.94
CA GLU A 145 1.84 -10.55 27.08
C GLU A 145 2.08 -9.88 25.74
N THR A 146 2.45 -10.67 24.73
CA THR A 146 2.80 -10.16 23.40
C THR A 146 1.57 -10.01 22.50
N GLY A 147 0.51 -10.80 22.73
CA GLY A 147 -0.62 -10.90 21.80
C GLY A 147 -0.31 -11.69 20.53
N GLU A 148 0.91 -12.23 20.40
CA GLU A 148 1.34 -13.08 19.30
C GLU A 148 0.80 -14.49 19.46
N THR A 149 0.68 -15.20 18.35
CA THR A 149 0.34 -16.62 18.28
C THR A 149 1.62 -17.41 18.06
N PRO A 150 1.67 -18.71 18.40
CA PRO A 150 2.81 -19.56 18.06
C PRO A 150 3.29 -19.43 16.62
N LEU A 151 2.36 -19.37 15.65
CA LEU A 151 2.70 -19.29 14.23
C LEU A 151 3.12 -17.88 13.80
N THR A 152 2.47 -16.82 14.30
CA THR A 152 2.86 -15.43 14.00
C THR A 152 4.20 -15.06 14.65
N PHE A 153 4.47 -15.57 15.84
CA PHE A 153 5.76 -15.42 16.51
C PHE A 153 6.87 -16.13 15.73
N ALA A 154 6.63 -17.39 15.30
CA ALA A 154 7.58 -18.12 14.48
C ALA A 154 7.92 -17.40 13.16
N ALA A 155 7.00 -16.64 12.57
CA ALA A 155 7.23 -15.88 11.33
C ALA A 155 8.24 -14.72 11.48
N HIS A 156 8.60 -14.33 12.70
CA HIS A 156 9.61 -13.30 12.97
C HIS A 156 11.00 -13.87 13.26
N LEU A 157 11.13 -15.18 13.47
CA LEU A 157 12.41 -15.79 13.82
C LEU A 157 13.27 -16.06 12.57
N ASP A 158 14.51 -16.45 12.79
CA ASP A 158 15.36 -17.06 11.76
C ASP A 158 15.14 -18.58 11.73
N ASN A 159 15.58 -19.30 10.70
CA ASN A 159 15.44 -20.78 10.61
C ASN A 159 13.99 -21.29 10.84
N VAL A 160 13.02 -20.60 10.26
CA VAL A 160 11.58 -20.77 10.51
C VAL A 160 10.95 -22.01 9.88
N VAL A 161 11.60 -22.61 8.87
CA VAL A 161 10.97 -23.59 7.99
C VAL A 161 10.43 -24.80 8.77
N GLU A 162 11.27 -25.41 9.60
CA GLU A 162 10.91 -26.63 10.30
C GLU A 162 9.90 -26.38 11.41
N ILE A 163 10.07 -25.29 12.18
CA ILE A 163 9.15 -24.95 13.26
C ILE A 163 7.74 -24.64 12.74
N MET A 164 7.62 -23.96 11.59
CA MET A 164 6.34 -23.67 10.96
C MET A 164 5.66 -24.92 10.42
N LYS A 165 6.43 -25.85 9.83
CA LYS A 165 5.92 -27.16 9.39
C LYS A 165 5.39 -27.96 10.58
N VAL A 166 6.13 -28.01 11.69
CA VAL A 166 5.73 -28.70 12.92
C VAL A 166 4.46 -28.06 13.51
N LEU A 167 4.38 -26.72 13.59
CA LEU A 167 3.19 -26.03 14.09
C LEU A 167 1.95 -26.30 13.22
N LYS A 168 2.08 -26.20 11.89
CA LYS A 168 0.99 -26.49 10.95
C LYS A 168 0.54 -27.95 11.06
N ASN A 169 1.47 -28.89 11.11
CA ASN A 169 1.16 -30.33 11.26
C ASN A 169 0.55 -30.63 12.64
N GLY A 170 0.92 -29.84 13.66
CA GLY A 170 0.33 -29.85 14.99
C GLY A 170 -1.04 -29.17 15.09
N GLY A 171 -1.62 -28.72 13.97
CA GLY A 171 -2.98 -28.17 13.92
C GLY A 171 -3.09 -26.65 14.05
N ALA A 172 -2.00 -25.90 13.85
CA ALA A 172 -2.08 -24.45 13.72
C ALA A 172 -2.77 -24.05 12.42
N HIS A 173 -3.77 -23.16 12.51
CA HIS A 173 -4.43 -22.58 11.35
C HIS A 173 -3.55 -21.46 10.78
N LEU A 174 -3.33 -21.46 9.46
CA LEU A 174 -2.47 -20.47 8.79
C LEU A 174 -3.08 -19.05 8.77
N ASP A 175 -4.41 -18.98 8.91
CA ASP A 175 -5.20 -17.75 8.92
C ASP A 175 -5.60 -17.29 10.32
N TYR A 176 -5.03 -17.92 11.36
CA TYR A 176 -5.20 -17.51 12.74
C TYR A 176 -4.46 -16.20 13.00
N ARG A 177 -5.13 -15.25 13.64
CA ARG A 177 -4.69 -13.87 13.76
C ARG A 177 -4.21 -13.57 15.18
N ALA A 178 -3.11 -12.84 15.27
CA ALA A 178 -2.62 -12.22 16.49
C ALA A 178 -3.59 -11.13 16.97
N LYS A 179 -3.33 -10.58 18.17
CA LYS A 179 -4.20 -9.57 18.81
C LYS A 179 -4.33 -8.27 18.00
N ASP A 180 -3.33 -7.94 17.17
CA ASP A 180 -3.37 -6.81 16.23
C ASP A 180 -4.16 -7.11 14.95
N GLY A 181 -4.66 -8.34 14.80
CA GLY A 181 -5.42 -8.82 13.65
C GLY A 181 -4.55 -9.36 12.51
N MET A 182 -3.23 -9.42 12.66
CA MET A 182 -2.33 -9.90 11.61
C MET A 182 -2.19 -11.43 11.63
N THR A 183 -2.16 -12.05 10.44
CA THR A 183 -1.78 -13.47 10.29
C THR A 183 -0.25 -13.62 10.22
N ALA A 184 0.25 -14.85 10.26
CA ALA A 184 1.68 -15.12 10.14
C ALA A 184 2.28 -14.61 8.81
N LEU A 185 1.48 -14.58 7.73
CA LEU A 185 1.91 -14.07 6.43
C LEU A 185 2.12 -12.56 6.45
N HIS A 186 1.25 -11.81 7.13
CA HIS A 186 1.43 -10.36 7.33
C HIS A 186 2.70 -10.06 8.12
N LYS A 187 2.94 -10.83 9.19
CA LYS A 187 4.15 -10.68 10.00
C LYS A 187 5.42 -10.96 9.20
N ALA A 188 5.42 -12.02 8.40
CA ALA A 188 6.53 -12.35 7.49
C ALA A 188 6.79 -11.22 6.45
N ALA A 189 5.72 -10.65 5.88
CA ALA A 189 5.83 -9.51 4.97
C ALA A 189 6.44 -8.28 5.67
N ARG A 190 5.97 -7.96 6.89
CA ARG A 190 6.43 -6.80 7.67
C ARG A 190 7.87 -6.96 8.17
N SER A 191 8.30 -8.19 8.47
CA SER A 191 9.68 -8.51 8.86
C SER A 191 10.63 -8.70 7.68
N LYS A 192 10.12 -8.65 6.43
CA LYS A 192 10.88 -8.92 5.20
C LYS A 192 11.47 -10.33 5.16
N ASN A 193 10.86 -11.27 5.87
CA ASN A 193 11.35 -12.64 5.98
C ASN A 193 10.82 -13.49 4.81
N GLN A 194 11.62 -13.52 3.74
CA GLN A 194 11.33 -14.27 2.51
C GLN A 194 11.16 -15.76 2.75
N VAL A 195 11.95 -16.33 3.67
CA VAL A 195 11.93 -17.76 3.99
C VAL A 195 10.62 -18.11 4.70
N ALA A 196 10.20 -17.30 5.67
CA ALA A 196 8.91 -17.46 6.34
C ALA A 196 7.74 -17.37 5.37
N MET A 197 7.77 -16.37 4.49
CA MET A 197 6.72 -16.15 3.51
C MET A 197 6.63 -17.27 2.48
N THR A 198 7.75 -17.71 1.92
CA THR A 198 7.81 -18.85 1.01
C THR A 198 7.26 -20.11 1.68
N THR A 199 7.70 -20.38 2.92
CA THR A 199 7.24 -21.55 3.68
C THR A 199 5.73 -21.50 3.93
N LEU A 200 5.18 -20.35 4.34
CA LEU A 200 3.73 -20.20 4.56
C LEU A 200 2.94 -20.43 3.27
N LEU A 201 3.41 -19.90 2.16
CA LEU A 201 2.78 -20.07 0.86
C LEU A 201 2.85 -21.54 0.39
N GLU A 202 3.98 -22.22 0.60
CA GLU A 202 4.11 -23.66 0.33
C GLU A 202 3.23 -24.53 1.24
N LEU A 203 2.98 -24.09 2.48
CA LEU A 203 2.05 -24.74 3.41
C LEU A 203 0.57 -24.50 3.05
N GLY A 204 0.28 -23.61 2.10
CA GLY A 204 -1.05 -23.32 1.58
C GLY A 204 -1.72 -22.08 2.16
N ALA A 205 -0.98 -21.17 2.82
CA ALA A 205 -1.54 -19.91 3.32
C ALA A 205 -2.04 -19.06 2.15
N SER A 206 -3.24 -18.50 2.22
CA SER A 206 -3.69 -17.56 1.18
C SER A 206 -2.89 -16.26 1.20
N THR A 207 -2.61 -15.72 0.01
CA THR A 207 -2.01 -14.39 -0.21
C THR A 207 -2.96 -13.25 0.19
N ASP A 208 -4.27 -13.51 0.16
CA ASP A 208 -5.32 -12.49 0.29
C ASP A 208 -5.95 -12.41 1.67
N TYR A 209 -5.38 -13.08 2.67
CA TYR A 209 -5.82 -12.90 4.05
C TYR A 209 -5.84 -11.43 4.42
N LYS A 210 -6.94 -11.00 5.04
CA LYS A 210 -7.10 -9.62 5.50
C LYS A 210 -6.80 -9.49 6.99
N ASP A 211 -6.07 -8.45 7.36
CA ASP A 211 -5.86 -8.07 8.76
C ASP A 211 -7.09 -7.36 9.37
N SER A 212 -6.96 -6.80 10.58
CA SER A 212 -8.04 -6.05 11.26
C SER A 212 -8.47 -4.79 10.53
N ARG A 213 -7.62 -4.23 9.66
CA ARG A 213 -7.87 -3.05 8.84
C ARG A 213 -8.33 -3.41 7.43
N GLY A 214 -8.52 -4.69 7.14
CA GLY A 214 -8.88 -5.15 5.80
C GLY A 214 -7.71 -5.17 4.82
N LEU A 215 -6.47 -5.07 5.28
CA LEU A 215 -5.27 -5.00 4.43
C LEU A 215 -4.66 -6.39 4.20
N THR A 216 -4.02 -6.59 3.05
CA THR A 216 -3.33 -7.84 2.68
C THR A 216 -1.86 -7.83 3.05
N ALA A 217 -1.22 -9.01 3.07
CA ALA A 217 0.24 -9.11 3.19
C ALA A 217 0.97 -8.31 2.09
N LEU A 218 0.44 -8.30 0.85
CA LEU A 218 0.98 -7.51 -0.26
C LEU A 218 1.02 -6.02 0.07
N TYR A 219 -0.05 -5.47 0.66
CA TYR A 219 -0.10 -4.09 1.13
C TYR A 219 1.02 -3.76 2.12
N HIS A 220 1.28 -4.66 3.07
CA HIS A 220 2.35 -4.48 4.05
C HIS A 220 3.74 -4.50 3.39
N THR A 221 3.96 -5.28 2.32
CA THR A 221 5.24 -5.22 1.57
C THR A 221 5.47 -3.83 0.96
N ALA A 222 4.45 -3.23 0.35
CA ALA A 222 4.53 -1.89 -0.24
C ALA A 222 4.68 -0.77 0.81
N MET A 223 4.25 -1.00 2.05
CA MET A 223 4.39 -0.05 3.15
C MET A 223 5.77 -0.08 3.81
N VAL A 224 6.39 -1.25 3.96
CA VAL A 224 7.68 -1.41 4.67
C VAL A 224 8.89 -1.40 3.72
N GLY A 225 8.67 -1.77 2.46
CA GLY A 225 9.70 -1.85 1.41
C GLY A 225 10.83 -2.82 1.74
N GLY A 226 12.03 -2.52 1.23
CA GLY A 226 13.20 -3.40 1.32
C GLY A 226 13.36 -4.25 0.06
N ASP A 227 13.66 -5.53 0.23
CA ASP A 227 13.85 -6.43 -0.90
C ASP A 227 12.51 -6.65 -1.65
N PRO A 228 12.42 -6.29 -2.94
CA PRO A 228 11.21 -6.45 -3.74
C PRO A 228 10.80 -7.92 -3.94
N PHE A 229 11.68 -8.89 -3.70
CA PHE A 229 11.37 -10.32 -3.85
C PHE A 229 10.15 -10.73 -3.03
N CYS A 230 9.96 -10.17 -1.83
CA CYS A 230 8.78 -10.40 -1.01
C CYS A 230 7.47 -10.00 -1.71
N CYS A 231 7.48 -8.85 -2.39
CA CYS A 231 6.35 -8.33 -3.14
C CYS A 231 6.11 -9.18 -4.39
N GLU A 232 7.16 -9.46 -5.16
CA GLU A 232 7.11 -10.30 -6.36
C GLU A 232 6.59 -11.71 -6.05
N LEU A 233 7.07 -12.34 -4.97
CA LEU A 233 6.65 -13.67 -4.56
C LEU A 233 5.14 -13.76 -4.31
N LEU A 234 4.56 -12.77 -3.63
CA LEU A 234 3.13 -12.71 -3.38
C LEU A 234 2.34 -12.54 -4.68
N LEU A 235 2.79 -11.63 -5.55
CA LEU A 235 2.17 -11.37 -6.86
C LEU A 235 2.22 -12.61 -7.77
N HIS A 236 3.38 -13.27 -7.83
CA HIS A 236 3.59 -14.52 -8.55
C HIS A 236 2.70 -15.66 -8.01
N GLU A 237 2.38 -15.67 -6.71
CA GLU A 237 1.44 -16.61 -6.07
C GLU A 237 -0.03 -16.14 -6.12
N HIS A 238 -0.39 -15.31 -7.11
CA HIS A 238 -1.74 -14.80 -7.38
C HIS A 238 -2.34 -13.92 -6.28
N ALA A 239 -1.53 -13.10 -5.59
CA ALA A 239 -2.07 -12.07 -4.70
C ALA A 239 -2.96 -11.09 -5.46
N SER A 240 -4.12 -10.77 -4.89
CA SER A 240 -4.97 -9.68 -5.39
C SER A 240 -4.26 -8.33 -5.24
N VAL A 241 -4.27 -7.56 -6.31
CA VAL A 241 -3.81 -6.16 -6.33
C VAL A 241 -4.97 -5.21 -6.07
N CYS A 242 -4.66 -3.95 -5.79
CA CYS A 242 -5.62 -2.87 -5.57
C CYS A 242 -6.40 -2.98 -4.24
N CYS A 243 -5.79 -3.55 -3.20
CA CYS A 243 -6.31 -3.46 -1.85
C CYS A 243 -6.17 -2.02 -1.34
N GLN A 244 -7.26 -1.46 -0.83
CA GLN A 244 -7.27 -0.10 -0.29
C GLN A 244 -7.41 -0.06 1.24
N ASP A 245 -6.82 0.95 1.86
CA ASP A 245 -7.06 1.26 3.27
C ASP A 245 -8.29 2.16 3.47
N GLU A 246 -8.54 2.55 4.72
CA GLU A 246 -9.66 3.43 5.11
C GLU A 246 -9.65 4.80 4.42
N ASN A 247 -8.49 5.27 3.94
CA ASN A 247 -8.34 6.52 3.21
C ASN A 247 -8.38 6.32 1.69
N GLY A 248 -8.71 5.12 1.21
CA GLY A 248 -8.68 4.76 -0.20
C GLY A 248 -7.27 4.60 -0.77
N TRP A 249 -6.23 4.50 0.08
CA TRP A 249 -4.87 4.32 -0.42
C TRP A 249 -4.65 2.89 -0.83
N HIS A 250 -4.25 2.70 -2.09
CA HIS A 250 -3.85 1.41 -2.66
C HIS A 250 -2.36 1.12 -2.43
N GLU A 251 -1.89 -0.09 -2.75
CA GLU A 251 -0.48 -0.49 -2.63
C GLU A 251 0.45 0.44 -3.42
N VAL A 252 0.04 0.84 -4.63
CA VAL A 252 0.79 1.79 -5.47
C VAL A 252 0.98 3.16 -4.80
N HIS A 253 -0.01 3.62 -4.02
CA HIS A 253 0.10 4.88 -3.29
C HIS A 253 1.14 4.78 -2.16
N GLN A 254 1.17 3.65 -1.43
CA GLN A 254 2.15 3.44 -0.37
C GLN A 254 3.57 3.28 -0.94
N ALA A 255 3.72 2.50 -2.00
CA ALA A 255 5.00 2.36 -2.69
C ALA A 255 5.52 3.71 -3.20
N CYS A 256 4.64 4.55 -3.75
CA CYS A 256 4.97 5.90 -4.20
C CYS A 256 5.36 6.80 -3.03
N ARG A 257 4.60 6.83 -1.94
CA ARG A 257 4.89 7.66 -0.75
C ARG A 257 6.26 7.39 -0.14
N ASN A 258 6.66 6.12 -0.09
CA ASN A 258 7.90 5.69 0.54
C ASN A 258 9.08 5.55 -0.45
N GLY A 259 8.87 5.84 -1.74
CA GLY A 259 9.93 5.74 -2.75
C GLY A 259 10.34 4.31 -3.10
N HIS A 260 9.45 3.33 -2.94
CA HIS A 260 9.74 1.92 -3.21
C HIS A 260 9.54 1.59 -4.68
N VAL A 261 10.44 2.12 -5.52
CA VAL A 261 10.37 2.06 -7.00
C VAL A 261 10.20 0.64 -7.52
N GLN A 262 10.98 -0.32 -7.01
CA GLN A 262 10.91 -1.71 -7.47
C GLN A 262 9.59 -2.39 -7.07
N HIS A 263 9.03 -2.05 -5.90
CA HIS A 263 7.72 -2.57 -5.51
C HIS A 263 6.63 -1.99 -6.42
N LEU A 264 6.73 -0.70 -6.75
CA LEU A 264 5.83 -0.06 -7.71
C LEU A 264 5.91 -0.74 -9.08
N GLU A 265 7.11 -0.99 -9.61
CA GLU A 265 7.28 -1.69 -10.89
C GLU A 265 6.61 -3.06 -10.91
N HIS A 266 6.81 -3.88 -9.88
CA HIS A 266 6.13 -5.17 -9.77
C HIS A 266 4.60 -5.00 -9.68
N LEU A 267 4.10 -4.10 -8.84
CA LEU A 267 2.66 -3.86 -8.72
C LEU A 267 2.04 -3.48 -10.07
N LEU A 268 2.67 -2.55 -10.81
CA LEU A 268 2.21 -2.13 -12.13
C LEU A 268 2.28 -3.26 -13.16
N PHE A 269 3.36 -4.04 -13.16
CA PHE A 269 3.53 -5.19 -14.05
C PHE A 269 2.46 -6.27 -13.84
N TYR A 270 2.07 -6.49 -12.59
CA TYR A 270 0.99 -7.41 -12.21
C TYR A 270 -0.42 -6.78 -12.26
N GLY A 271 -0.56 -5.61 -12.89
CA GLY A 271 -1.86 -5.03 -13.24
C GLY A 271 -2.47 -4.09 -12.20
N ALA A 272 -1.68 -3.53 -11.28
CA ALA A 272 -2.17 -2.48 -10.39
C ALA A 272 -2.60 -1.22 -11.18
N ASP A 273 -3.70 -0.61 -10.77
CA ASP A 273 -4.27 0.54 -11.46
C ASP A 273 -3.52 1.85 -11.11
N MET A 274 -2.88 2.44 -12.12
CA MET A 274 -2.20 3.75 -12.02
C MET A 274 -3.16 4.92 -11.86
N SER A 275 -4.41 4.76 -12.32
CA SER A 275 -5.45 5.79 -12.30
C SER A 275 -6.28 5.77 -11.01
N ALA A 276 -6.07 4.78 -10.14
CA ALA A 276 -6.76 4.68 -8.87
C ALA A 276 -6.57 5.95 -8.04
N GLN A 277 -7.67 6.50 -7.53
CA GLN A 277 -7.69 7.70 -6.71
C GLN A 277 -8.03 7.35 -5.26
N ASN A 278 -7.28 7.93 -4.33
CA ASN A 278 -7.62 7.83 -2.90
C ASN A 278 -8.80 8.75 -2.52
N ALA A 279 -9.16 8.79 -1.24
CA ALA A 279 -10.28 9.61 -0.74
C ALA A 279 -10.13 11.13 -0.98
N SER A 280 -8.94 11.62 -1.35
CA SER A 280 -8.70 13.01 -1.72
C SER A 280 -8.65 13.23 -3.25
N GLY A 281 -8.92 12.20 -4.05
CA GLY A 281 -8.79 12.25 -5.50
C GLY A 281 -7.34 12.16 -5.99
N ASN A 282 -6.37 11.91 -5.11
CA ASN A 282 -4.96 11.83 -5.49
C ASN A 282 -4.67 10.46 -6.10
N THR A 283 -4.05 10.45 -7.28
CA THR A 283 -3.47 9.25 -7.91
C THR A 283 -2.06 8.98 -7.38
N ALA A 284 -1.47 7.84 -7.75
CA ALA A 284 -0.08 7.52 -7.42
C ALA A 284 0.90 8.63 -7.83
N LEU A 285 0.69 9.28 -9.00
CA LEU A 285 1.53 10.37 -9.48
C LEU A 285 1.41 11.65 -8.64
N HIS A 286 0.21 11.96 -8.12
CA HIS A 286 0.03 13.04 -7.14
C HIS A 286 0.82 12.76 -5.85
N ILE A 287 0.84 11.50 -5.40
CA ILE A 287 1.61 11.11 -4.21
C ILE A 287 3.11 11.27 -4.47
N CYS A 288 3.62 10.86 -5.63
CA CYS A 288 5.02 11.12 -5.99
C CYS A 288 5.36 12.61 -5.98
N ALA A 289 4.48 13.42 -6.59
CA ALA A 289 4.60 14.88 -6.62
C ALA A 289 4.64 15.51 -5.23
N LEU A 290 3.84 15.02 -4.28
CA LEU A 290 3.79 15.51 -2.92
C LEU A 290 5.03 15.13 -2.09
N TYR A 291 5.52 13.89 -2.23
CA TYR A 291 6.60 13.35 -1.39
C TYR A 291 8.00 13.41 -2.03
N ASN A 292 8.14 14.12 -3.16
CA ASN A 292 9.37 14.25 -3.93
C ASN A 292 10.00 12.90 -4.34
N GLN A 293 9.22 12.08 -5.05
CA GLN A 293 9.63 10.71 -5.40
C GLN A 293 9.86 10.58 -6.90
N ASP A 294 10.98 11.14 -7.37
CA ASP A 294 11.33 11.26 -8.78
C ASP A 294 11.35 9.94 -9.54
N ASN A 295 11.98 8.92 -8.95
CA ASN A 295 12.11 7.62 -9.60
C ASN A 295 10.77 6.93 -9.77
N CYS A 296 9.88 7.00 -8.75
CA CYS A 296 8.52 6.47 -8.86
C CYS A 296 7.70 7.23 -9.91
N ALA A 297 7.83 8.56 -9.97
CA ALA A 297 7.15 9.37 -10.99
C ALA A 297 7.63 9.04 -12.41
N ARG A 298 8.95 8.85 -12.62
CA ARG A 298 9.50 8.40 -13.91
C ARG A 298 8.89 7.08 -14.35
N VAL A 299 8.80 6.11 -13.45
CA VAL A 299 8.17 4.81 -13.74
C VAL A 299 6.70 5.02 -14.13
N LEU A 300 5.92 5.74 -13.34
CA LEU A 300 4.51 6.00 -13.64
C LEU A 300 4.31 6.66 -15.01
N LEU A 301 5.09 7.71 -15.30
CA LEU A 301 5.00 8.44 -16.55
C LEU A 301 5.37 7.58 -17.75
N VAL A 302 6.50 6.87 -17.68
CA VAL A 302 6.92 5.93 -18.74
C VAL A 302 5.88 4.82 -18.93
N ARG A 303 5.16 4.39 -17.89
CA ARG A 303 4.07 3.40 -18.02
C ARG A 303 2.74 4.01 -18.50
N GLY A 304 2.67 5.31 -18.74
CA GLY A 304 1.51 5.99 -19.29
C GLY A 304 0.52 6.48 -18.25
N ALA A 305 0.98 6.81 -17.03
CA ALA A 305 0.14 7.47 -16.05
C ALA A 305 -0.28 8.86 -16.54
N ASP A 306 -1.58 9.14 -16.46
CA ASP A 306 -2.13 10.44 -16.86
C ASP A 306 -1.69 11.53 -15.86
N LYS A 307 -0.96 12.52 -16.39
CA LYS A 307 -0.42 13.65 -15.65
C LYS A 307 -1.36 14.85 -15.57
N GLU A 308 -2.52 14.80 -16.21
CA GLU A 308 -3.53 15.87 -16.25
C GLU A 308 -4.71 15.60 -15.30
N VAL A 309 -4.79 14.40 -14.71
CA VAL A 309 -5.81 14.05 -13.70
C VAL A 309 -5.79 15.06 -12.57
N LYS A 310 -6.97 15.54 -12.17
CA LYS A 310 -7.11 16.47 -11.06
C LYS A 310 -7.65 15.75 -9.83
N ASN A 311 -7.06 16.05 -8.68
CA ASN A 311 -7.61 15.65 -7.39
C ASN A 311 -8.86 16.46 -7.03
N TYR A 312 -9.47 16.19 -5.87
CA TYR A 312 -10.70 16.89 -5.45
C TYR A 312 -10.49 18.37 -5.11
N ASN A 313 -9.23 18.81 -4.97
CA ASN A 313 -8.87 20.22 -4.86
C ASN A 313 -8.62 20.87 -6.24
N SER A 314 -8.96 20.18 -7.33
CA SER A 314 -8.72 20.62 -8.71
C SER A 314 -7.24 20.81 -9.06
N GLN A 315 -6.33 20.14 -8.36
CA GLN A 315 -4.90 20.22 -8.57
C GLN A 315 -4.42 19.03 -9.40
N SER A 316 -3.59 19.27 -10.42
CA SER A 316 -2.86 18.20 -11.13
C SER A 316 -1.60 17.77 -10.38
N PRO A 317 -0.98 16.62 -10.68
CA PRO A 317 0.30 16.22 -10.09
C PRO A 317 1.39 17.29 -10.25
N PHE A 318 1.45 17.96 -11.42
CA PHE A 318 2.36 19.08 -11.63
C PHE A 318 2.12 20.21 -10.62
N GLN A 319 0.87 20.64 -10.43
CA GLN A 319 0.54 21.71 -9.49
C GLN A 319 0.84 21.30 -8.04
N VAL A 320 0.58 20.04 -7.67
CA VAL A 320 0.95 19.51 -6.35
C VAL A 320 2.46 19.56 -6.14
N ALA A 321 3.27 19.19 -7.15
CA ALA A 321 4.73 19.27 -7.06
C ALA A 321 5.20 20.71 -6.85
N ILE A 322 4.62 21.69 -7.56
CA ILE A 322 4.93 23.12 -7.37
C ILE A 322 4.56 23.60 -5.96
N ILE A 323 3.36 23.26 -5.47
CA ILE A 323 2.91 23.64 -4.12
C ILE A 323 3.80 23.02 -3.03
N ALA A 324 4.29 21.80 -3.25
CA ALA A 324 5.21 21.12 -2.34
C ALA A 324 6.67 21.62 -2.44
N GLY A 325 7.00 22.47 -3.43
CA GLY A 325 8.37 22.95 -3.67
C GLY A 325 9.28 21.97 -4.41
N ASN A 326 8.70 20.93 -5.03
CA ASN A 326 9.42 19.87 -5.74
C ASN A 326 9.59 20.27 -7.23
N PHE A 327 10.40 21.28 -7.50
CA PHE A 327 10.50 21.91 -8.82
C PHE A 327 11.09 21.00 -9.90
N GLU A 328 12.12 20.22 -9.58
CA GLU A 328 12.73 19.26 -10.52
C GLU A 328 11.70 18.21 -10.97
N LEU A 329 10.92 17.70 -10.02
CA LEU A 329 9.85 16.76 -10.29
C LEU A 329 8.70 17.40 -11.07
N ALA A 330 8.36 18.65 -10.78
CA ALA A 330 7.36 19.39 -11.54
C ALA A 330 7.82 19.56 -12.99
N GLU A 331 9.08 19.92 -13.22
CA GLU A 331 9.65 20.03 -14.57
C GLU A 331 9.62 18.68 -15.30
N LEU A 332 9.97 17.60 -14.61
CA LEU A 332 9.90 16.23 -15.13
C LEU A 332 8.48 15.86 -15.58
N ILE A 333 7.48 16.10 -14.74
CA ILE A 333 6.07 15.83 -15.07
C ILE A 333 5.63 16.67 -16.26
N LYS A 334 5.95 17.97 -16.25
CA LYS A 334 5.57 18.91 -17.31
C LYS A 334 6.16 18.51 -18.66
N ASN A 335 7.45 18.17 -18.70
CA ASN A 335 8.20 17.93 -19.92
C ASN A 335 8.02 16.51 -20.48
N HIS A 336 7.44 15.57 -19.73
CA HIS A 336 7.18 14.21 -20.21
C HIS A 336 6.20 14.19 -21.38
N LYS A 337 6.53 13.51 -22.49
CA LYS A 337 5.71 13.44 -23.70
C LYS A 337 5.00 12.09 -23.79
N GLU A 338 3.80 12.08 -24.34
CA GLU A 338 3.06 10.83 -24.58
C GLU A 338 3.81 9.83 -25.49
N ALA A 339 4.69 10.34 -26.37
CA ALA A 339 5.55 9.51 -27.21
C ALA A 339 6.61 8.72 -26.42
N ASP A 340 6.91 9.11 -25.18
CA ASP A 340 7.89 8.44 -24.32
C ASP A 340 7.24 7.31 -23.48
N VAL A 341 5.94 7.05 -23.67
CA VAL A 341 5.21 6.00 -22.97
C VAL A 341 5.56 4.62 -23.54
N VAL A 342 6.01 3.73 -22.67
CA VAL A 342 6.34 2.33 -22.97
C VAL A 342 5.40 1.41 -22.16
N PRO A 343 4.31 0.93 -22.77
CA PRO A 343 3.42 -0.02 -22.10
C PRO A 343 4.13 -1.35 -21.86
N PHE A 344 3.62 -2.14 -20.90
CA PHE A 344 4.11 -3.50 -20.70
C PHE A 344 3.86 -4.34 -21.96
N ARG A 345 4.94 -4.94 -22.48
CA ARG A 345 4.89 -5.83 -23.67
C ARG A 345 4.69 -7.28 -23.29
N GLU A 346 5.12 -7.66 -22.09
CA GLU A 346 5.08 -9.02 -21.55
C GLU A 346 3.94 -9.16 -20.55
N ALA A 347 3.40 -10.38 -20.46
CA ALA A 347 2.38 -10.71 -19.47
C ALA A 347 3.05 -11.24 -18.19
N PRO A 348 2.53 -10.90 -17.00
CA PRO A 348 3.06 -11.43 -15.76
C PRO A 348 2.99 -12.95 -15.70
N THR A 349 4.05 -13.57 -15.21
CA THR A 349 4.10 -14.99 -14.94
C THR A 349 3.48 -15.30 -13.59
N TYR A 350 2.70 -16.38 -13.52
CA TYR A 350 2.10 -16.83 -12.27
C TYR A 350 2.45 -18.28 -11.95
N SER A 351 2.52 -18.57 -10.66
CA SER A 351 2.73 -19.91 -10.12
C SER A 351 1.61 -20.86 -10.54
N LYS A 352 1.98 -22.02 -11.08
CA LYS A 352 1.03 -23.10 -11.42
C LYS A 352 0.60 -23.92 -10.21
N ARG A 353 1.18 -23.66 -9.02
CA ARG A 353 0.89 -24.43 -7.79
C ARG A 353 -0.48 -24.10 -7.20
N ARG A 354 -1.02 -22.91 -7.47
CA ARG A 354 -2.36 -22.49 -7.01
C ARG A 354 -3.31 -22.39 -8.19
N ARG A 355 -4.57 -22.80 -7.96
CA ARG A 355 -5.66 -22.58 -8.90
C ARG A 355 -6.00 -21.09 -8.86
N ALA A 356 -5.85 -20.39 -9.98
CA ALA A 356 -6.22 -18.98 -10.10
C ALA A 356 -7.70 -18.79 -9.68
N PRO A 357 -8.07 -17.67 -9.03
CA PRO A 357 -9.47 -17.35 -8.81
C PRO A 357 -10.19 -17.30 -10.17
N ALA A 358 -11.31 -18.00 -10.28
CA ALA A 358 -12.14 -17.94 -11.48
C ALA A 358 -12.64 -16.49 -11.67
N PRO A 359 -12.67 -15.95 -12.91
CA PRO A 359 -13.22 -14.62 -13.14
C PRO A 359 -14.70 -14.63 -12.78
N THR A 360 -15.07 -13.94 -11.68
CA THR A 360 -16.46 -13.83 -11.24
C THR A 360 -17.15 -12.74 -12.05
N SER A 361 -18.06 -13.15 -12.92
CA SER A 361 -18.94 -12.27 -13.69
C SER A 361 -20.07 -11.69 -12.82
N SER A 362 -19.77 -10.87 -11.82
CA SER A 362 -20.77 -9.99 -11.16
C SER A 362 -20.16 -9.11 -10.06
N SER A 363 -19.43 -8.07 -10.45
CA SER A 363 -19.31 -6.85 -9.64
C SER A 363 -18.84 -5.70 -10.54
N SER A 364 -19.77 -4.81 -10.85
CA SER A 364 -19.58 -3.59 -11.63
C SER A 364 -18.61 -2.64 -10.92
N SER A 365 -17.38 -2.59 -11.45
CA SER A 365 -16.55 -1.39 -11.72
C SER A 365 -15.09 -1.82 -11.96
N SER A 366 -14.89 -2.87 -12.76
CA SER A 366 -13.58 -3.31 -13.21
C SER A 366 -13.69 -3.63 -14.69
N LEU A 367 -13.17 -2.74 -15.54
CA LEU A 367 -12.91 -3.06 -16.94
C LEU A 367 -11.69 -4.00 -17.00
N VAL A 368 -11.87 -5.23 -16.50
CA VAL A 368 -11.01 -6.37 -16.85
C VAL A 368 -11.59 -6.95 -18.13
N ALA A 369 -11.25 -6.28 -19.23
CA ALA A 369 -11.07 -6.96 -20.50
C ALA A 369 -9.55 -7.07 -20.70
N PRO A 370 -9.00 -8.18 -21.24
CA PRO A 370 -7.69 -8.09 -21.85
C PRO A 370 -7.87 -7.05 -22.96
N ARG A 371 -7.31 -5.85 -22.78
CA ARG A 371 -7.29 -4.86 -23.86
C ARG A 371 -6.68 -5.58 -25.04
N VAL A 372 -7.50 -5.79 -26.07
CA VAL A 372 -7.09 -6.28 -27.37
C VAL A 372 -5.85 -5.47 -27.73
N LEU A 373 -4.71 -6.16 -27.82
CA LEU A 373 -3.48 -5.56 -28.31
C LEU A 373 -3.82 -4.93 -29.66
N LEU A 374 -3.80 -3.59 -29.70
CA LEU A 374 -3.68 -2.86 -30.95
C LEU A 374 -2.34 -3.28 -31.53
N ARG A 375 -2.37 -4.29 -32.41
CA ARG A 375 -1.25 -4.59 -33.28
C ARG A 375 -1.05 -3.35 -34.14
N SER A 376 0.14 -2.75 -34.04
CA SER A 376 0.59 -1.72 -34.96
C SER A 376 0.47 -2.23 -36.39
N ASN A 377 -0.14 -1.41 -37.24
CA ASN A 377 -0.23 -1.60 -38.68
C ASN A 377 1.17 -1.51 -39.29
N SER A 378 1.72 -2.64 -39.71
CA SER A 378 2.70 -2.70 -40.79
C SER A 378 2.55 -4.05 -41.48
N ASP A 379 2.43 -3.99 -42.80
CA ASP A 379 2.69 -5.07 -43.75
C ASP A 379 1.61 -6.15 -43.94
N ASN A 380 0.84 -6.02 -45.03
CA ASN A 380 1.09 -6.85 -46.22
C ASN A 380 0.19 -6.46 -47.40
N ASN A 381 0.82 -6.25 -48.56
CA ASN A 381 0.19 -6.31 -49.87
C ASN A 381 0.72 -7.54 -50.62
N LEU A 382 -0.14 -8.13 -51.47
CA LEU A 382 0.05 -9.28 -52.37
C LEU A 382 -0.06 -10.65 -51.66
N THR A 383 -1.13 -11.44 -51.78
CA THR A 383 -1.75 -11.92 -53.02
C THR A 383 -3.10 -12.60 -52.72
N VAL A 384 -4.04 -12.42 -53.65
CA VAL A 384 -5.39 -12.98 -53.65
C VAL A 384 -5.35 -14.41 -54.19
N ASN A 385 -5.98 -15.36 -53.50
CA ASN A 385 -6.71 -16.40 -54.22
C ASN A 385 -7.94 -16.89 -53.44
N GLN A 386 -9.07 -16.88 -54.16
CA GLN A 386 -10.46 -17.13 -53.74
C GLN A 386 -10.64 -18.61 -53.35
N GLY A 387 -11.20 -18.93 -52.18
CA GLY A 387 -12.62 -19.23 -51.94
C GLY A 387 -12.88 -20.76 -51.82
N PRO A 388 -14.06 -21.26 -51.40
CA PRO A 388 -15.14 -20.60 -50.67
C PRO A 388 -15.59 -21.33 -49.37
N SER A 389 -16.45 -20.60 -48.68
CA SER A 389 -17.34 -20.86 -47.53
C SER A 389 -18.17 -22.16 -47.52
N LEU A 390 -18.55 -22.60 -46.31
CA LEU A 390 -19.87 -23.12 -45.84
C LEU A 390 -19.65 -23.64 -44.40
N ASP A 391 -20.06 -22.97 -43.33
CA ASP A 391 -21.42 -22.75 -42.81
C ASP A 391 -22.15 -24.01 -42.30
N TRP A 392 -22.79 -23.81 -41.15
CA TRP A 392 -23.78 -24.64 -40.44
C TRP A 392 -23.36 -25.62 -39.33
N SER A 393 -23.55 -25.14 -38.10
CA SER A 393 -24.56 -25.59 -37.13
C SER A 393 -24.88 -27.08 -36.96
N GLN A 394 -24.88 -27.44 -35.67
CA GLN A 394 -25.43 -28.64 -35.04
C GLN A 394 -26.77 -29.16 -35.63
N PRO A 395 -27.08 -30.43 -35.33
CA PRO A 395 -28.29 -30.65 -34.54
C PRO A 395 -28.11 -31.63 -33.37
N GLN A 396 -28.81 -31.31 -32.27
CA GLN A 396 -29.17 -32.25 -31.21
C GLN A 396 -30.43 -33.04 -31.61
N GLY A 397 -30.57 -34.28 -31.12
CA GLY A 397 -31.88 -34.94 -31.09
C GLY A 397 -31.89 -36.46 -30.89
N LEU A 398 -31.92 -36.89 -29.62
CA LEU A 398 -32.72 -37.98 -29.02
C LEU A 398 -33.09 -39.24 -29.86
N HIS A 399 -32.73 -40.44 -29.37
CA HIS A 399 -33.70 -41.44 -28.82
C HIS A 399 -33.08 -42.82 -28.47
N ARG A 400 -33.50 -43.34 -27.29
CA ARG A 400 -33.75 -44.73 -26.82
C ARG A 400 -32.94 -45.95 -27.35
N GLY A 401 -32.41 -46.75 -26.40
CA GLY A 401 -31.79 -48.10 -26.58
C GLY A 401 -32.79 -49.24 -26.92
N PRO A 402 -32.50 -50.55 -26.70
CA PRO A 402 -31.54 -51.18 -25.78
C PRO A 402 -30.74 -52.39 -26.35
N GLN A 403 -29.98 -53.07 -25.48
CA GLN A 403 -29.64 -54.51 -25.46
C GLN A 403 -28.24 -55.04 -25.85
N HIS A 404 -27.79 -55.92 -24.93
CA HIS A 404 -26.91 -57.09 -25.02
C HIS A 404 -25.38 -56.97 -24.89
N ALA A 405 -24.90 -57.84 -23.99
CA ALA A 405 -23.58 -57.98 -23.41
C ALA A 405 -22.78 -59.12 -24.06
N VAL A 406 -21.45 -59.00 -24.12
CA VAL A 406 -20.42 -60.09 -24.08
C VAL A 406 -19.10 -59.41 -23.61
N VAL A 407 -18.65 -59.59 -22.37
CA VAL A 407 -17.61 -60.54 -21.86
C VAL A 407 -16.23 -60.46 -22.57
N GLY A 408 -15.17 -60.25 -21.77
CA GLY A 408 -13.77 -60.57 -22.10
C GLY A 408 -12.77 -59.46 -21.75
N THR A 409 -12.37 -59.29 -20.48
CA THR A 409 -11.05 -59.70 -19.93
C THR A 409 -9.82 -59.14 -20.64
N THR A 410 -9.05 -58.24 -19.99
CA THR A 410 -7.66 -58.46 -19.50
C THR A 410 -6.98 -57.16 -19.04
N THR A 411 -6.60 -57.12 -17.75
CA THR A 411 -5.30 -56.70 -17.17
C THR A 411 -4.49 -55.57 -17.84
N SER A 412 -4.30 -54.39 -17.24
CA SER A 412 -3.38 -54.04 -16.12
C SER A 412 -2.03 -53.46 -16.58
N ARG A 413 -1.59 -52.42 -15.85
CA ARG A 413 -0.21 -51.89 -15.67
C ARG A 413 0.32 -51.01 -16.81
N SER A 414 0.45 -49.69 -16.62
CA SER A 414 1.49 -48.99 -15.83
C SER A 414 2.89 -49.48 -16.16
N LEU A 415 3.74 -48.62 -16.73
CA LEU A 415 5.20 -48.62 -16.58
C LEU A 415 5.77 -47.35 -17.27
N SER A 416 6.13 -46.35 -16.47
CA SER A 416 7.39 -45.60 -16.67
C SER A 416 8.55 -46.53 -16.23
N PRO A 417 9.86 -46.34 -16.54
CA PRO A 417 10.57 -45.05 -16.47
C PRO A 417 11.86 -44.87 -17.34
N GLN A 418 12.52 -43.72 -17.12
CA GLN A 418 13.97 -43.42 -17.22
C GLN A 418 14.68 -43.23 -18.58
N LEU A 419 15.15 -41.99 -18.81
CA LEU A 419 16.59 -41.76 -18.94
C LEU A 419 16.97 -40.35 -18.42
N LEU A 420 17.81 -40.36 -17.38
CA LEU A 420 18.55 -39.22 -16.85
C LEU A 420 19.74 -38.92 -17.76
N GLN A 421 20.02 -37.65 -18.01
CA GLN A 421 21.39 -37.20 -18.19
C GLN A 421 21.61 -35.92 -17.37
N GLN A 422 22.33 -36.10 -16.28
CA GLN A 422 22.93 -35.04 -15.47
C GLN A 422 24.12 -34.44 -16.23
N MET A 423 24.30 -33.13 -16.13
CA MET A 423 25.61 -32.46 -16.22
C MET A 423 25.69 -31.33 -15.17
N PRO A 424 26.90 -30.95 -14.73
CA PRO A 424 27.23 -30.82 -13.31
C PRO A 424 27.28 -29.37 -12.78
N GLY A 425 27.16 -29.25 -11.45
CA GLY A 425 27.30 -28.01 -10.72
C GLY A 425 28.73 -27.46 -10.72
N ASN A 426 28.84 -26.14 -10.88
CA ASN A 426 30.05 -25.37 -10.67
C ASN A 426 29.96 -24.63 -9.31
N PRO A 427 30.88 -24.84 -8.35
CA PRO A 427 30.75 -24.33 -6.98
C PRO A 427 31.38 -22.94 -6.74
N ASN A 428 31.32 -22.03 -7.72
CA ASN A 428 31.66 -20.61 -7.53
C ASN A 428 30.92 -19.75 -8.57
N GLY A 429 29.65 -19.45 -8.30
CA GLY A 429 28.82 -18.61 -9.16
C GLY A 429 28.80 -17.16 -8.66
N GLN A 430 29.51 -16.28 -9.35
CA GLN A 430 29.42 -14.83 -9.17
C GLN A 430 27.94 -14.38 -9.16
N ARG A 431 27.62 -13.50 -8.21
CA ARG A 431 26.30 -12.86 -8.06
C ARG A 431 25.80 -12.36 -9.42
N ARG A 432 24.62 -12.83 -9.85
CA ARG A 432 23.93 -12.32 -11.04
C ARG A 432 23.74 -10.81 -10.88
N LYS A 433 24.49 -10.01 -11.65
CA LYS A 433 24.36 -8.54 -11.73
C LYS A 433 23.10 -8.14 -12.53
N LEU A 434 21.93 -8.69 -12.19
CA LEU A 434 20.70 -8.46 -12.96
C LEU A 434 19.99 -7.13 -12.65
N TYR A 435 20.43 -6.37 -11.63
CA TYR A 435 19.61 -5.31 -11.03
C TYR A 435 20.29 -3.93 -10.88
N SER A 436 21.25 -3.56 -11.74
CA SER A 436 21.78 -2.17 -11.78
C SER A 436 21.24 -1.31 -12.93
N ALA A 437 20.43 -1.89 -13.82
CA ALA A 437 19.86 -1.18 -14.96
C ALA A 437 18.65 -0.29 -14.55
N VAL A 438 18.93 0.91 -14.07
CA VAL A 438 17.93 1.98 -13.96
C VAL A 438 17.80 2.66 -15.34
N PRO A 439 16.61 2.75 -15.95
CA PRO A 439 16.39 3.52 -17.17
C PRO A 439 16.95 4.94 -17.03
N GLY A 440 17.80 5.36 -17.98
CA GLY A 440 18.48 6.67 -17.94
C GLY A 440 19.91 6.68 -17.39
N ARG A 441 20.44 5.55 -16.90
CA ARG A 441 21.88 5.41 -16.60
C ARG A 441 22.72 5.09 -17.85
N HIS A 442 23.99 5.46 -17.78
CA HIS A 442 24.96 5.28 -18.87
C HIS A 442 25.89 4.11 -18.56
N PHE A 443 26.01 3.22 -19.54
CA PHE A 443 26.85 2.03 -19.45
C PHE A 443 27.92 2.09 -20.54
N VAL A 444 29.03 1.37 -20.33
CA VAL A 444 30.07 1.17 -21.36
C VAL A 444 30.08 -0.29 -21.77
N VAL A 445 30.15 -0.52 -23.08
CA VAL A 445 30.30 -1.87 -23.64
C VAL A 445 31.68 -2.43 -23.28
N VAL A 446 31.70 -3.51 -22.51
CA VAL A 446 32.91 -4.26 -22.16
C VAL A 446 33.17 -5.42 -23.13
N HIS A 447 32.11 -6.02 -23.67
CA HIS A 447 32.18 -7.09 -24.67
C HIS A 447 31.42 -6.69 -25.95
N PRO A 448 32.06 -6.71 -27.13
CA PRO A 448 31.37 -6.42 -28.38
C PRO A 448 30.30 -7.49 -28.67
N TYR A 449 29.22 -7.09 -29.35
CA TYR A 449 28.10 -7.95 -29.68
C TYR A 449 27.65 -7.74 -31.12
N LEU A 450 27.33 -8.83 -31.82
CA LEU A 450 26.73 -8.81 -33.15
C LEU A 450 25.30 -9.37 -33.05
N PRO A 451 24.31 -8.74 -33.69
CA PRO A 451 22.91 -9.15 -33.60
C PRO A 451 22.72 -10.55 -34.18
N GLN A 452 22.01 -11.40 -33.43
CA GLN A 452 21.68 -12.78 -33.76
C GLN A 452 20.18 -12.94 -34.10
N ALA A 453 19.35 -12.00 -33.67
CA ALA A 453 17.92 -11.95 -33.95
C ALA A 453 17.48 -10.57 -34.44
N GLU A 454 16.28 -10.52 -35.02
CA GLU A 454 15.67 -9.27 -35.48
C GLU A 454 15.37 -8.34 -34.30
N GLY A 455 15.75 -7.06 -34.42
CA GLY A 455 15.60 -6.06 -33.36
C GLY A 455 16.78 -5.95 -32.38
N GLU A 456 17.82 -6.76 -32.54
CA GLU A 456 19.08 -6.60 -31.80
C GLU A 456 20.01 -5.57 -32.44
N ILE A 457 20.84 -4.90 -31.63
CA ILE A 457 21.81 -3.89 -32.10
C ILE A 457 23.24 -4.37 -31.96
N THR A 458 24.09 -3.89 -32.86
CA THR A 458 25.53 -4.13 -32.79
C THR A 458 26.15 -3.27 -31.68
N LEU A 459 26.94 -3.88 -30.79
CA LEU A 459 27.70 -3.17 -29.77
C LEU A 459 29.20 -3.26 -30.06
N TYR A 460 29.89 -2.11 -30.05
CA TYR A 460 31.34 -2.07 -30.13
C TYR A 460 31.95 -1.81 -28.76
N LYS A 461 33.05 -2.49 -28.45
CA LYS A 461 33.77 -2.30 -27.20
C LYS A 461 34.09 -0.81 -26.97
N ASN A 462 33.89 -0.34 -25.75
CA ASN A 462 34.01 1.05 -25.29
C ASN A 462 32.91 2.02 -25.76
N ASP A 463 31.88 1.55 -26.47
CA ASP A 463 30.73 2.40 -26.78
C ASP A 463 29.96 2.78 -25.51
N ARG A 464 29.38 3.97 -25.51
CA ARG A 464 28.40 4.37 -24.49
C ARG A 464 27.02 3.88 -24.88
N VAL A 465 26.35 3.23 -23.95
CA VAL A 465 24.99 2.70 -24.12
C VAL A 465 24.07 3.35 -23.11
N LYS A 466 22.95 3.88 -23.60
CA LYS A 466 21.85 4.35 -22.76
C LYS A 466 20.83 3.22 -22.63
N VAL A 467 20.63 2.69 -21.44
CA VAL A 467 19.63 1.64 -21.20
C VAL A 467 18.24 2.28 -21.13
N LEU A 468 17.30 1.73 -21.88
CA LEU A 468 15.93 2.19 -22.02
C LEU A 468 14.96 1.26 -21.28
N SER A 469 15.12 -0.06 -21.41
CA SER A 469 14.30 -1.07 -20.73
C SER A 469 15.09 -2.37 -20.49
N ILE A 470 14.60 -3.22 -19.58
CA ILE A 470 15.14 -4.55 -19.28
C ILE A 470 14.15 -5.57 -19.83
N GLY A 471 14.61 -6.53 -20.63
CA GLY A 471 13.82 -7.67 -21.12
C GLY A 471 14.16 -8.97 -20.40
N GLU A 472 13.42 -10.03 -20.73
CA GLU A 472 13.68 -11.37 -20.20
C GLU A 472 14.96 -12.02 -20.77
N GLY A 473 15.44 -13.09 -20.11
CA GLY A 473 16.56 -13.90 -20.60
C GLY A 473 17.94 -13.23 -20.53
N GLY A 474 18.07 -12.07 -19.88
CA GLY A 474 19.34 -11.35 -19.75
C GLY A 474 19.64 -10.40 -20.91
N TYR A 475 18.64 -10.02 -21.72
CA TYR A 475 18.76 -9.00 -22.75
C TYR A 475 18.20 -7.64 -22.26
N TRP A 476 18.89 -6.57 -22.58
CA TRP A 476 18.50 -5.18 -22.30
C TRP A 476 18.21 -4.45 -23.61
N GLU A 477 17.24 -3.53 -23.58
CA GLU A 477 16.96 -2.62 -24.68
C GLU A 477 17.68 -1.30 -24.40
N GLY A 478 18.39 -0.78 -25.38
CA GLY A 478 19.08 0.49 -25.23
C GLY A 478 19.46 1.14 -26.54
N SER A 479 20.07 2.31 -26.42
CA SER A 479 20.51 3.11 -27.54
C SER A 479 22.03 3.19 -27.55
N ALA A 480 22.66 2.79 -28.66
CA ALA A 480 24.08 2.93 -28.93
C ALA A 480 24.29 3.42 -30.36
N ARG A 481 25.17 4.42 -30.57
CA ARG A 481 25.47 5.01 -31.89
C ARG A 481 24.25 5.41 -32.74
N GLY A 482 23.15 5.83 -32.09
CA GLY A 482 21.92 6.23 -32.77
C GLY A 482 21.03 5.06 -33.23
N GLN A 483 21.41 3.81 -32.96
CA GLN A 483 20.57 2.63 -33.13
C GLN A 483 19.94 2.25 -31.80
N VAL A 484 18.68 1.84 -31.84
CA VAL A 484 17.91 1.37 -30.67
C VAL A 484 17.54 -0.09 -30.89
N GLY A 485 17.79 -0.92 -29.88
CA GLY A 485 17.38 -2.32 -29.89
C GLY A 485 18.04 -3.14 -28.79
N TRP A 486 17.96 -4.45 -28.93
CA TRP A 486 18.31 -5.42 -27.89
C TRP A 486 19.79 -5.81 -27.89
N PHE A 487 20.34 -6.05 -26.70
CA PHE A 487 21.69 -6.60 -26.51
C PHE A 487 21.80 -7.36 -25.18
N PRO A 488 22.71 -8.32 -25.03
CA PRO A 488 22.92 -9.03 -23.77
C PRO A 488 23.46 -8.12 -22.65
N ALA A 489 22.90 -8.22 -21.45
CA ALA A 489 23.29 -7.46 -20.26
C ALA A 489 24.78 -7.63 -19.89
N GLU A 490 25.34 -8.81 -20.17
CA GLU A 490 26.76 -9.14 -19.95
C GLU A 490 27.73 -8.36 -20.84
N CYS A 491 27.23 -7.71 -21.90
CA CYS A 491 28.04 -6.91 -22.80
C CYS A 491 28.42 -5.55 -22.22
N VAL A 492 27.76 -5.10 -21.16
CA VAL A 492 27.89 -3.73 -20.65
C VAL A 492 28.22 -3.66 -19.15
N GLU A 493 29.02 -2.69 -18.75
CA GLU A 493 29.26 -2.36 -17.34
C GLU A 493 28.87 -0.90 -17.06
N GLU A 494 28.28 -0.67 -15.87
CA GLU A 494 27.90 0.67 -15.43
C GLU A 494 29.17 1.52 -15.26
N ILE A 495 29.18 2.73 -15.82
CA ILE A 495 30.25 3.68 -15.54
C ILE A 495 29.99 4.21 -14.12
N PRO A 496 30.79 3.88 -13.10
CA PRO A 496 30.68 4.56 -11.83
C PRO A 496 30.96 6.04 -12.08
N ALA A 497 30.06 6.93 -11.64
CA ALA A 497 30.33 8.36 -11.66
C ALA A 497 31.66 8.60 -10.94
N LYS A 498 32.70 9.02 -11.67
CA LYS A 498 33.97 9.37 -11.05
C LYS A 498 33.71 10.55 -10.10
N PRO A 499 34.15 10.50 -8.84
CA PRO A 499 34.26 11.69 -8.01
C PRO A 499 35.42 12.50 -8.59
N SER A 500 35.13 13.49 -9.43
CA SER A 500 36.16 14.38 -9.97
C SER A 500 36.34 15.60 -9.08
N ASP A 501 37.54 15.71 -8.51
CA ASP A 501 38.19 16.85 -7.85
C ASP A 501 37.46 17.53 -6.69
N GLU A 502 37.79 17.04 -5.49
CA GLU A 502 37.88 17.86 -4.28
C GLU A 502 38.89 19.00 -4.49
N ARG A 503 38.46 20.11 -5.09
CA ARG A 503 38.99 21.41 -4.66
C ARG A 503 38.36 21.71 -3.31
N MET A 504 39.20 21.75 -2.28
CA MET A 504 38.86 22.28 -0.96
C MET A 504 38.03 23.56 -1.15
N PRO A 505 36.78 23.62 -0.67
CA PRO A 505 36.01 24.84 -0.77
C PRO A 505 36.67 25.85 0.15
N ASP A 506 37.01 27.00 -0.43
CA ASP A 506 37.45 28.18 0.31
C ASP A 506 36.47 28.46 1.46
N ARG A 507 36.97 29.07 2.54
CA ARG A 507 36.24 29.39 3.78
C ARG A 507 34.97 30.24 3.54
N SER A 508 34.77 30.74 2.31
CA SER A 508 33.62 31.46 1.81
C SER A 508 32.43 30.57 1.36
N ASP A 509 32.64 29.31 0.96
CA ASP A 509 31.57 28.42 0.45
C ASP A 509 30.89 27.55 1.52
N ARG A 510 31.55 27.31 2.67
CA ARG A 510 30.88 26.70 3.84
C ARG A 510 29.82 27.60 4.48
N ARG A 511 29.75 28.88 4.12
CA ARG A 511 28.69 29.81 4.55
C ARG A 511 27.51 29.91 3.58
N LYS A 512 27.57 29.25 2.41
CA LYS A 512 26.48 29.29 1.41
C LYS A 512 25.63 28.01 1.34
N LEU A 513 26.08 26.91 1.96
CA LEU A 513 25.34 25.63 2.01
C LEU A 513 24.44 25.43 3.25
N PHE A 514 24.42 26.40 4.17
CA PHE A 514 23.56 26.36 5.37
C PHE A 514 22.39 27.37 5.33
N ARG A 515 22.10 27.96 4.17
CA ARG A 515 21.15 29.09 4.08
C ARG A 515 19.84 28.79 3.34
N HIS A 516 19.60 27.54 2.91
CA HIS A 516 18.43 27.18 2.09
C HIS A 516 17.51 26.11 2.67
N TYR A 517 17.42 25.98 4.00
CA TYR A 517 16.47 25.05 4.64
C TYR A 517 15.66 25.76 5.71
N THR A 518 14.65 26.54 5.31
CA THR A 518 13.30 26.67 5.97
C THR A 518 12.42 27.81 5.44
N VAL A 519 12.85 28.61 4.47
CA VAL A 519 11.98 29.60 3.84
C VAL A 519 12.21 29.50 2.34
N GLY A 520 11.14 29.54 1.53
CA GLY A 520 11.25 29.48 0.07
C GLY A 520 12.31 30.46 -0.44
N SER A 521 13.08 30.04 -1.45
CA SER A 521 13.96 30.93 -2.18
C SER A 521 13.13 32.04 -2.82
N TYR A 522 13.00 33.16 -2.12
CA TYR A 522 12.76 34.48 -2.70
C TYR A 522 14.13 35.15 -2.85
N ASP A 523 15.04 34.53 -3.60
CA ASP A 523 16.19 35.21 -4.17
C ASP A 523 15.97 35.37 -5.68
N SER A 524 14.87 36.01 -6.04
CA SER A 524 14.83 36.84 -7.25
C SER A 524 15.11 38.26 -6.78
N PHE A 525 16.31 38.77 -7.11
CA PHE A 525 16.82 40.09 -6.73
C PHE A 525 16.00 41.29 -7.27
N ASP A 526 14.77 41.08 -7.72
CA ASP A 526 13.83 42.12 -8.17
C ASP A 526 12.43 42.06 -7.49
N ALA A 527 12.19 41.19 -6.48
CA ALA A 527 10.87 41.09 -5.84
C ALA A 527 10.67 42.06 -4.65
N SER A 528 11.30 43.23 -4.66
CA SER A 528 11.16 44.24 -3.59
C SER A 528 9.89 45.09 -3.70
N SER A 529 8.95 44.80 -4.61
CA SER A 529 7.91 45.79 -4.98
C SER A 529 6.44 45.46 -4.69
N ASP A 530 6.06 44.27 -4.22
CA ASP A 530 4.61 43.90 -4.18
C ASP A 530 4.00 43.59 -2.79
N CYS A 531 4.77 43.66 -1.70
CA CYS A 531 4.24 43.47 -0.34
C CYS A 531 4.14 44.80 0.40
N VAL A 532 2.91 45.21 0.74
CA VAL A 532 2.64 46.34 1.64
C VAL A 532 2.64 45.80 3.07
N VAL A 533 3.58 46.29 3.87
CA VAL A 533 3.78 45.90 5.27
C VAL A 533 3.33 47.07 6.13
N GLU A 534 2.19 46.92 6.81
CA GLU A 534 1.68 47.93 7.75
C GLU A 534 2.00 47.52 9.18
N GLU A 535 2.70 48.37 9.93
CA GLU A 535 3.01 48.14 11.34
C GLU A 535 2.06 48.92 12.25
N LYS A 536 1.52 48.27 13.28
CA LYS A 536 0.59 48.85 14.25
C LYS A 536 0.96 48.46 15.67
N THR A 537 1.08 49.43 16.56
CA THR A 537 1.22 49.21 18.00
C THR A 537 -0.10 49.56 18.68
N VAL A 538 -0.63 48.63 19.46
CA VAL A 538 -1.93 48.80 20.12
C VAL A 538 -1.83 48.46 21.61
N VAL A 539 -2.64 49.16 22.41
CA VAL A 539 -2.80 48.90 23.84
C VAL A 539 -4.17 48.27 24.03
N LEU A 540 -4.20 47.05 24.55
CA LEU A 540 -5.41 46.31 24.85
C LEU A 540 -5.67 46.35 26.35
N THR A 541 -6.87 46.76 26.73
CA THR A 541 -7.31 46.75 28.13
C THR A 541 -8.56 45.89 28.25
N LYS A 542 -8.50 44.86 29.09
CA LYS A 542 -9.61 43.92 29.32
C LYS A 542 -10.12 43.98 30.76
N LYS A 543 -11.35 43.52 30.98
CA LYS A 543 -11.89 43.29 32.33
C LYS A 543 -11.33 42.00 32.93
N GLU A 544 -11.39 41.85 34.26
CA GLU A 544 -10.78 40.71 34.98
C GLU A 544 -11.25 39.33 34.47
N ASN A 545 -12.51 39.22 34.03
CA ASN A 545 -13.11 37.95 33.57
C ASN A 545 -13.22 37.80 32.04
N GLU A 546 -12.65 38.71 31.25
CA GLU A 546 -12.67 38.66 29.79
C GLU A 546 -11.28 38.35 29.24
N GLY A 547 -11.22 37.83 28.01
CA GLY A 547 -9.99 37.71 27.23
C GLY A 547 -9.74 38.96 26.38
N PHE A 548 -8.57 39.07 25.77
CA PHE A 548 -8.27 40.17 24.84
C PHE A 548 -8.98 40.05 23.47
N GLY A 549 -9.73 38.97 23.23
CA GLY A 549 -10.56 38.80 22.02
C GLY A 549 -9.76 38.38 20.78
N PHE A 550 -8.69 37.60 20.94
CA PHE A 550 -7.92 37.02 19.83
C PHE A 550 -7.35 35.64 20.19
N VAL A 551 -7.11 34.83 19.17
CA VAL A 551 -6.42 33.53 19.28
C VAL A 551 -5.04 33.65 18.64
N LEU A 552 -4.00 33.34 19.41
CA LEU A 552 -2.61 33.35 18.94
C LEU A 552 -2.20 31.97 18.44
N ARG A 553 -1.51 31.91 17.30
CA ARG A 553 -0.85 30.71 16.77
C ARG A 553 0.60 30.96 16.45
N GLY A 554 1.40 29.91 16.51
CA GLY A 554 2.73 29.90 15.92
C GLY A 554 3.62 28.78 16.42
N ALA A 555 4.93 28.93 16.21
CA ALA A 555 5.90 27.84 16.35
C ALA A 555 6.05 27.33 17.80
N LYS A 556 5.82 26.02 18.02
CA LYS A 556 5.98 25.36 19.32
C LYS A 556 7.42 24.87 19.49
N ALA A 557 8.31 25.75 19.95
CA ALA A 557 9.68 25.42 20.32
C ALA A 557 9.95 25.78 21.79
N ASP A 558 10.70 24.93 22.49
CA ASP A 558 11.10 25.12 23.89
C ASP A 558 12.35 26.01 24.05
N THR A 559 13.11 26.20 22.96
CA THR A 559 14.27 27.11 22.87
C THR A 559 14.02 28.16 21.77
N PRO A 560 14.56 29.39 21.89
CA PRO A 560 14.46 30.41 20.83
C PRO A 560 15.00 29.86 19.51
N ILE A 561 14.26 30.04 18.41
CA ILE A 561 14.69 29.55 17.10
C ILE A 561 15.62 30.60 16.50
N GLU A 562 16.91 30.56 16.86
CA GLU A 562 17.91 31.53 16.38
C GLU A 562 18.05 31.52 14.85
N GLU A 563 17.79 30.36 14.22
CA GLU A 563 17.86 30.12 12.77
C GLU A 563 16.73 30.80 11.96
N PHE A 564 15.70 31.35 12.60
CA PHE A 564 14.63 32.05 11.89
C PHE A 564 15.12 33.40 11.33
N THR A 565 14.96 33.61 10.02
CA THR A 565 15.24 34.90 9.36
C THR A 565 13.92 35.50 8.87
N PRO A 566 13.43 36.61 9.47
CA PRO A 566 12.21 37.27 9.05
C PRO A 566 12.24 37.69 7.57
N THR A 567 11.11 37.55 6.89
CA THR A 567 10.94 38.04 5.50
C THR A 567 9.73 38.98 5.42
N PRO A 568 9.62 39.86 4.40
CA PRO A 568 8.46 40.72 4.23
C PRO A 568 7.13 39.94 4.17
N ALA A 569 7.14 38.72 3.62
CA ALA A 569 5.97 37.85 3.53
C ALA A 569 5.71 37.04 4.82
N PHE A 570 6.71 36.89 5.69
CA PHE A 570 6.62 36.13 6.94
C PHE A 570 7.52 36.78 8.01
N PRO A 571 7.03 37.85 8.66
CA PRO A 571 7.86 38.71 9.50
C PRO A 571 8.05 38.20 10.94
N ALA A 572 7.24 37.24 11.43
CA ALA A 572 7.39 36.66 12.77
C ALA A 572 6.88 35.22 12.89
N LEU A 573 7.30 34.51 13.94
CA LEU A 573 6.90 33.13 14.20
C LEU A 573 5.48 32.97 14.76
N GLN A 574 4.87 34.05 15.24
CA GLN A 574 3.52 34.06 15.83
C GLN A 574 2.61 35.02 15.05
N TYR A 575 1.34 34.64 14.89
CA TYR A 575 0.32 35.45 14.23
C TYR A 575 -1.05 35.25 14.89
N LEU A 576 -1.97 36.17 14.63
CA LEU A 576 -3.36 36.11 15.11
C LEU A 576 -4.17 35.18 14.19
N GLU A 577 -4.55 34.00 14.69
CA GLU A 577 -5.37 33.01 13.98
C GLU A 577 -6.82 33.49 13.81
N SER A 578 -7.35 34.15 14.83
CA SER A 578 -8.66 34.78 14.80
C SER A 578 -8.69 35.98 15.73
N VAL A 579 -9.48 36.99 15.37
CA VAL A 579 -9.81 38.13 16.22
C VAL A 579 -11.33 38.22 16.31
N ASP A 580 -11.86 38.26 17.53
CA ASP A 580 -13.30 38.26 17.78
C ASP A 580 -13.90 39.58 17.31
N GLU A 581 -14.84 39.54 16.35
CA GLU A 581 -15.50 40.74 15.84
C GLU A 581 -16.19 41.50 16.98
N GLY A 582 -15.85 42.78 17.14
CA GLY A 582 -16.36 43.62 18.21
C GLY A 582 -15.67 43.44 19.58
N GLY A 583 -14.73 42.50 19.72
CA GLY A 583 -13.93 42.32 20.94
C GLY A 583 -12.83 43.36 21.14
N VAL A 584 -12.12 43.31 22.27
CA VAL A 584 -11.09 44.29 22.67
C VAL A 584 -9.99 44.45 21.60
N ALA A 585 -9.45 43.34 21.09
CA ALA A 585 -8.45 43.35 20.02
C ALA A 585 -8.98 43.90 18.69
N TRP A 586 -10.21 43.55 18.30
CA TRP A 586 -10.83 44.07 17.08
C TRP A 586 -11.03 45.58 17.13
N GLN A 587 -11.53 46.09 18.26
CA GLN A 587 -11.74 47.52 18.51
C GLN A 587 -10.43 48.30 18.53
N ALA A 588 -9.34 47.67 18.99
CA ALA A 588 -8.01 48.24 18.94
C ALA A 588 -7.37 48.20 17.54
N GLY A 589 -8.04 47.63 16.53
CA GLY A 589 -7.60 47.63 15.14
C GLY A 589 -6.83 46.39 14.70
N LEU A 590 -6.73 45.36 15.54
CA LEU A 590 -6.10 44.09 15.18
C LEU A 590 -7.00 43.26 14.28
N ARG A 591 -6.40 42.50 13.36
CA ARG A 591 -7.10 41.65 12.41
C ARG A 591 -6.49 40.26 12.33
N THR A 592 -7.30 39.31 11.89
CA THR A 592 -6.86 37.95 11.60
C THR A 592 -5.74 37.96 10.55
N GLY A 593 -4.63 37.28 10.82
CA GLY A 593 -3.46 37.25 9.96
C GLY A 593 -2.35 38.24 10.34
N ASP A 594 -2.58 39.11 11.33
CA ASP A 594 -1.53 40.01 11.83
C ASP A 594 -0.42 39.21 12.53
N PHE A 595 0.84 39.50 12.18
CA PHE A 595 2.02 38.90 12.78
C PHE A 595 2.44 39.66 14.04
N LEU A 596 2.78 38.93 15.10
CA LEU A 596 3.14 39.52 16.39
C LEU A 596 4.65 39.77 16.46
N ILE A 597 5.04 41.04 16.57
CA ILE A 597 6.43 41.50 16.60
C ILE A 597 6.90 41.74 18.02
N GLU A 598 6.09 42.40 18.84
CA GLU A 598 6.42 42.70 20.24
C GLU A 598 5.25 42.46 21.19
N VAL A 599 5.58 42.05 22.41
CA VAL A 599 4.65 41.98 23.55
C VAL A 599 5.27 42.75 24.71
N ASN A 600 4.59 43.78 25.19
CA ASN A 600 5.06 44.67 26.26
C ASN A 600 6.50 45.16 26.07
N GLN A 601 6.84 45.57 24.84
CA GLN A 601 8.17 46.05 24.42
C GLN A 601 9.27 44.98 24.34
N GLU A 602 8.93 43.70 24.51
CA GLU A 602 9.84 42.59 24.24
C GLU A 602 9.63 42.03 22.83
N ASN A 603 10.72 41.86 22.08
CA ASN A 603 10.70 41.31 20.74
C ASN A 603 10.37 39.81 20.78
N VAL A 604 9.26 39.43 20.15
CA VAL A 604 8.77 38.03 20.12
C VAL A 604 8.88 37.38 18.74
N VAL A 605 9.53 38.04 17.78
CA VAL A 605 9.67 37.60 16.38
C VAL A 605 10.22 36.17 16.29
N LYS A 606 11.20 35.84 17.13
CA LYS A 606 11.88 34.52 17.18
C LYS A 606 11.49 33.67 18.39
N VAL A 607 10.55 34.13 19.20
CA VAL A 607 10.23 33.52 20.48
C VAL A 607 9.20 32.40 20.30
N GLY A 608 9.42 31.28 21.00
CA GLY A 608 8.56 30.11 20.95
C GLY A 608 7.18 30.36 21.56
N HIS A 609 6.16 29.67 21.02
CA HIS A 609 4.74 29.93 21.31
C HIS A 609 4.40 29.90 22.80
N ARG A 610 4.96 28.94 23.57
CA ARG A 610 4.69 28.82 25.02
C ARG A 610 5.17 30.05 25.79
N GLN A 611 6.33 30.60 25.43
CA GLN A 611 6.90 31.76 26.09
C GLN A 611 6.08 33.02 25.79
N VAL A 612 5.69 33.22 24.52
CA VAL A 612 4.83 34.35 24.13
C VAL A 612 3.47 34.30 24.83
N VAL A 613 2.83 33.13 24.91
CA VAL A 613 1.57 32.94 25.65
C VAL A 613 1.74 33.26 27.14
N ASN A 614 2.86 32.85 27.75
CA ASN A 614 3.14 33.19 29.13
C ASN A 614 3.30 34.71 29.31
N MET A 615 4.03 35.40 28.44
CA MET A 615 4.20 36.85 28.51
C MET A 615 2.86 37.59 28.46
N ILE A 616 1.96 37.17 27.56
CA ILE A 616 0.61 37.73 27.44
C ILE A 616 -0.22 37.46 28.71
N ARG A 617 -0.12 36.26 29.29
CA ARG A 617 -0.84 35.92 30.53
C ARG A 617 -0.33 36.70 31.75
N HIS A 618 0.97 36.97 31.83
CA HIS A 618 1.56 37.75 32.93
C HIS A 618 1.32 39.25 32.81
N ALA A 619 0.89 39.75 31.64
CA ALA A 619 0.52 41.15 31.43
C ALA A 619 -0.75 41.57 32.21
N GLY A 620 -1.54 40.60 32.69
CA GLY A 620 -2.75 40.87 33.46
C GLY A 620 -3.85 41.49 32.60
N ASN A 621 -4.35 42.67 33.01
CA ASN A 621 -5.49 43.32 32.36
C ASN A 621 -5.10 44.35 31.27
N SER A 622 -3.81 44.66 31.12
CA SER A 622 -3.30 45.61 30.14
C SER A 622 -2.17 44.98 29.35
N LEU A 623 -2.26 45.00 28.02
CA LEU A 623 -1.31 44.36 27.13
C LEU A 623 -0.97 45.32 25.99
N VAL A 624 0.31 45.62 25.80
CA VAL A 624 0.79 46.37 24.65
C VAL A 624 1.35 45.38 23.65
N ILE A 625 0.84 45.38 22.41
CA ILE A 625 1.38 44.54 21.34
C ILE A 625 1.68 45.34 20.08
N LYS A 626 2.78 44.97 19.43
CA LYS A 626 3.16 45.48 18.11
C LYS A 626 2.95 44.37 17.09
N VAL A 627 2.17 44.66 16.05
CA VAL A 627 1.86 43.72 14.99
C VAL A 627 2.18 44.28 13.61
N VAL A 628 2.39 43.37 12.67
CA VAL A 628 2.59 43.68 11.26
C VAL A 628 1.52 42.97 10.43
N THR A 629 0.79 43.74 9.64
CA THR A 629 -0.13 43.23 8.62
C THR A 629 0.62 43.17 7.29
N VAL A 630 0.59 42.01 6.63
CA VAL A 630 1.20 41.83 5.30
C VAL A 630 0.11 41.72 4.25
N SER A 631 0.07 42.69 3.33
CA SER A 631 -0.88 42.76 2.23
C SER A 631 -0.14 42.71 0.90
N ARG A 632 -0.72 42.10 -0.14
CA ARG A 632 -0.17 42.15 -1.50
C ARG A 632 -0.91 43.21 -2.30
N ASN A 633 -0.19 44.07 -3.03
CA ASN A 633 -0.82 44.91 -4.04
C ASN A 633 -1.30 44.01 -5.18
N MET A 634 -2.61 43.97 -5.41
CA MET A 634 -3.17 43.42 -6.64
C MET A 634 -3.63 44.59 -7.49
N ASP A 635 -3.25 44.59 -8.78
CA ASP A 635 -3.73 45.56 -9.74
C ASP A 635 -5.28 45.61 -9.75
N PRO A 636 -5.90 46.81 -9.78
CA PRO A 636 -7.34 46.98 -9.62
C PRO A 636 -8.21 46.42 -10.78
N GLU A 637 -7.64 45.83 -11.82
CA GLU A 637 -8.41 45.21 -12.92
C GLU A 637 -8.91 43.79 -12.64
N ASP A 638 -8.41 43.09 -11.61
CA ASP A 638 -8.83 41.71 -11.29
C ASP A 638 -10.04 41.64 -10.33
N THR A 639 -10.55 42.79 -9.90
CA THR A 639 -11.60 42.90 -8.86
C THR A 639 -13.01 42.48 -9.30
N ALA A 640 -13.21 42.08 -10.56
CA ALA A 640 -14.55 41.74 -11.08
C ALA A 640 -14.92 40.25 -11.01
N ARG A 641 -14.02 39.33 -10.65
CA ARG A 641 -14.37 37.89 -10.56
C ARG A 641 -13.69 37.17 -9.41
N LYS A 642 -14.21 37.36 -8.19
CA LYS A 642 -14.42 36.31 -7.15
C LYS A 642 -14.83 36.96 -5.84
N LYS A 643 -16.10 36.79 -5.44
CA LYS A 643 -16.41 36.59 -4.02
C LYS A 643 -15.98 35.16 -3.68
N GLY A 644 -14.77 34.99 -3.17
CA GLY A 644 -14.24 33.71 -2.72
C GLY A 644 -13.26 33.95 -1.58
N ASN A 645 -13.42 33.18 -0.51
CA ASN A 645 -12.65 33.29 0.75
C ASN A 645 -11.13 33.31 0.52
N PRO A 646 -10.35 33.95 1.41
CA PRO A 646 -8.89 34.02 1.28
C PRO A 646 -8.24 32.63 1.43
N PRO A 647 -7.04 32.43 0.84
CA PRO A 647 -6.36 31.13 0.82
C PRO A 647 -5.88 30.68 2.21
N HIS A 648 -5.97 29.38 2.48
CA HIS A 648 -5.45 28.74 3.70
C HIS A 648 -3.92 28.61 3.66
N LEU A 649 -3.22 29.13 4.68
CA LEU A 649 -1.77 28.98 4.86
C LEU A 649 -1.44 27.61 5.50
N PHE A 650 -0.54 26.84 4.90
CA PHE A 650 0.06 25.64 5.50
C PHE A 650 1.47 25.96 6.01
N ALA A 651 1.78 25.59 7.26
CA ALA A 651 3.15 25.62 7.79
C ALA A 651 3.57 24.20 8.18
N VAL A 652 4.63 23.69 7.55
CA VAL A 652 5.25 22.40 7.88
C VAL A 652 6.44 22.68 8.80
N ILE A 653 6.35 22.30 10.07
CA ILE A 653 7.49 22.32 11.00
C ILE A 653 7.96 20.87 11.20
N ARG A 654 9.21 20.56 10.80
CA ARG A 654 9.85 19.26 11.04
C ARG A 654 10.38 19.20 12.48
N ASN A 655 9.99 18.19 13.26
CA ASN A 655 10.67 17.81 14.49
C ASN A 655 10.75 16.28 14.63
N GLY A 656 11.94 15.70 14.43
CA GLY A 656 12.30 14.36 14.90
C GLY A 656 11.50 13.16 14.36
N PRO A 657 11.82 11.93 14.83
CA PRO A 657 11.40 10.69 14.16
C PRO A 657 9.97 10.23 14.50
N HIS A 658 9.18 11.04 15.20
CA HIS A 658 7.77 10.77 15.50
C HIS A 658 6.92 11.94 15.01
N TYR A 659 6.22 11.75 13.88
CA TYR A 659 5.35 12.77 13.31
C TYR A 659 3.90 12.55 13.74
N LEU A 660 3.36 13.50 14.52
CA LEU A 660 1.93 13.76 14.64
C LEU A 660 1.61 14.91 13.67
N ILE A 661 0.90 14.61 12.58
CA ILE A 661 0.28 15.64 11.73
C ILE A 661 -1.11 15.88 12.31
N THR A 662 -1.34 17.04 12.92
CA THR A 662 -2.70 17.50 13.23
C THR A 662 -3.28 18.15 11.98
N THR A 663 -4.18 17.46 11.29
CA THR A 663 -5.05 18.03 10.26
C THR A 663 -6.09 18.95 10.90
N TYR A 664 -6.26 20.17 10.38
CA TYR A 664 -7.41 21.03 10.67
C TYR A 664 -8.52 20.77 9.64
N LEU A 665 -9.66 20.29 10.12
CA LEU A 665 -10.98 20.43 9.48
C LEU A 665 -11.63 21.70 10.05
N PRO A 666 -12.27 22.56 9.23
CA PRO A 666 -13.18 23.55 9.76
C PRO A 666 -14.47 22.83 10.17
N GLN A 667 -14.68 22.62 11.48
CA GLN A 667 -16.00 22.32 12.00
C GLN A 667 -16.78 23.63 12.12
N HIS A 668 -17.84 23.79 11.33
CA HIS A 668 -18.99 24.60 11.74
C HIS A 668 -19.98 23.69 12.47
N PRO A 669 -20.59 24.15 13.58
CA PRO A 669 -21.64 23.41 14.25
C PRO A 669 -22.95 23.72 13.55
N THR A 670 -23.61 22.73 12.95
CA THR A 670 -25.08 22.69 12.87
C THR A 670 -25.52 21.28 12.50
N ASN A 671 -26.41 20.75 13.34
CA ASN A 671 -26.94 19.39 13.32
C ASN A 671 -27.43 18.94 11.94
N VAL A 672 -26.86 17.84 11.42
CA VAL A 672 -27.53 16.99 10.43
C VAL A 672 -27.45 15.55 10.91
N ARG A 673 -28.60 15.03 11.38
CA ARG A 673 -28.82 13.60 11.55
C ARG A 673 -28.71 12.94 10.18
N ILE A 674 -27.65 12.17 9.95
CA ILE A 674 -27.56 11.27 8.81
C ILE A 674 -27.97 9.88 9.29
N VAL A 675 -29.14 9.45 8.81
CA VAL A 675 -29.60 8.07 8.86
C VAL A 675 -28.70 7.26 7.93
N LEU A 676 -27.89 6.37 8.49
CA LEU A 676 -27.19 5.33 7.75
C LEU A 676 -28.23 4.35 7.18
N CYS A 677 -28.46 4.42 5.86
CA CYS A 677 -28.97 3.27 5.10
C CYS A 677 -27.76 2.47 4.61
N LEU A 678 -27.61 1.28 5.17
CA LEU A 678 -26.71 0.21 4.73
C LEU A 678 -27.24 -0.48 3.46
#